data_AF-A0A9P7UG49-F1
#
_entry.id   AF-A0A9P7UG49-F1
#
_cell.length_a   1.000
_cell.length_b   1.000
_cell.length_c   1.000
_cell.angle_alpha   90.00
_cell.angle_beta   90.00
_cell.angle_gamma   90.00
#
_symmetry.space_group_name_H-M   'P 1'
#
loop_
_entity.id
_entity.type
_entity.pdbx_description
1 polymer ?
#
loop_
_entity_poly.entity_id
_entity_poly.type
_entity_poly.pdbx_seq_one_letter_code
_entity_poly.pdbx_strand_id
1 'polypeptide(L)'
;MDEAMQLRHYSDTKFDHRVAEGFPCSNPTVDLSVSWDAHGKNLLIYRPREHVVSKIHQFAKPGQQAPEPQAVRWKPDGQFLAVGWSDGYVRLMGLENNKAAHHIRVCGDDTATPNITHIGWSRNIVGRPQKKAQQSPAQPWQKLMSEELNLPGSPAPLDLPRELTFLEVDSALPNISPLPSSSAGAGEDGLVFTLRTGIDFLFQPFNTEDSDQVFVMVVGTSDGRLHLSIYDSFVIGDFRYTLPSSMYRPGVLQLIQHASHPEVSTHTLLLKSSADNDQAVYLVPMDLPFIPSSPINISLLASKLTTLQKLLRYVKQTQLHMQVEYKNTRELPSKFLRSVEGDLEQIAHGPTNIVQALFHTVVTGHAHEPLREWLVDSLAERGHKRWDKAVTAGLENLRGLIHENLLPSLERCAIILSRLRGLAQFYDSRDDIGFSVAQITRAMDIVSCLTMVGHKILLNVMDELDLFHAFSTWMRFQIDRFAAPNSASEELTEKEATMENSKVLVYVQRYLVESPMAIFLDEVATDDYSANWERAESGTSMLEELDTQLKRQEEGQAYLKAFPNVGFLVDYLTVRVNGVFKDIAEAQKRSVRFGQPTKIGLGQKIAKIDSTMCSERQDDEVDGLTFTALTEEGRDQEFFIFRTSIRIINGISSSVATTVAALSVDNGKIAEVKFMDSTTLVLLVNRQGNPANVIMVPIQSPGINYVPYQENNLPVSTPLSKQIQTGLITTTLPEDQSFTPIRMDVQNVTNARGEVPARVCLLGANRSVYRVFSLASGHDDKDAPRKPSTATAAAAARGD
;
A
#
# COMPACT_ATOMS: atom_id res chain seq x y z
N MET A 1 -9.18 40.42 32.45
CA MET A 1 -9.51 40.86 31.08
C MET A 1 -9.38 39.62 30.23
N ASP A 2 -10.48 38.91 30.03
CA ASP A 2 -10.51 37.70 29.19
C ASP A 2 -10.60 38.17 27.75
N GLU A 3 -9.49 38.11 27.00
CA GLU A 3 -9.55 38.29 25.55
C GLU A 3 -10.40 37.16 24.98
N ALA A 4 -11.57 37.52 24.45
CA ALA A 4 -12.48 36.58 23.81
C ALA A 4 -11.78 35.95 22.61
N MET A 5 -11.51 34.65 22.69
CA MET A 5 -10.95 33.86 21.60
C MET A 5 -11.92 33.93 20.40
N GLN A 6 -11.51 34.64 19.34
CA GLN A 6 -12.31 34.84 18.13
C GLN A 6 -11.89 33.83 17.04
N LEU A 7 -12.89 33.21 16.42
CA LEU A 7 -12.72 32.36 15.24
C LEU A 7 -12.27 33.26 14.09
N ARG A 8 -11.04 33.06 13.63
CA ARG A 8 -10.52 33.78 12.46
C ARG A 8 -10.78 32.95 11.22
N HIS A 9 -11.31 33.58 10.18
CA HIS A 9 -11.42 32.94 8.87
C HIS A 9 -10.03 32.48 8.40
N TYR A 10 -9.91 31.21 8.02
CA TYR A 10 -8.65 30.61 7.60
C TYR A 10 -8.66 30.35 6.10
N SER A 11 -9.66 29.62 5.60
CA SER A 11 -9.76 29.29 4.17
C SER A 11 -11.18 28.90 3.75
N ASP A 12 -11.45 28.97 2.44
CA ASP A 12 -12.70 28.51 1.83
C ASP A 12 -12.43 27.57 0.65
N THR A 13 -13.28 26.56 0.51
CA THR A 13 -13.35 25.69 -0.66
C THR A 13 -14.79 25.67 -1.17
N LYS A 14 -14.98 25.94 -2.45
CA LYS A 14 -16.26 25.73 -3.14
C LYS A 14 -16.14 24.52 -4.05
N PHE A 15 -17.19 23.71 -4.07
CA PHE A 15 -17.30 22.54 -4.92
C PHE A 15 -18.27 22.80 -6.06
N ASP A 16 -17.89 22.38 -7.27
CA ASP A 16 -18.74 22.49 -8.46
C ASP A 16 -19.94 21.52 -8.46
N HIS A 17 -20.02 20.68 -7.42
CA HIS A 17 -21.05 19.67 -7.22
C HIS A 17 -21.56 19.71 -5.79
N ARG A 18 -22.74 19.12 -5.58
CA ARG A 18 -23.27 18.90 -4.23
C ARG A 18 -22.53 17.72 -3.59
N VAL A 19 -21.86 17.98 -2.48
CA VAL A 19 -21.04 16.98 -1.78
C VAL A 19 -21.90 15.89 -1.15
N ALA A 20 -21.48 14.63 -1.34
CA ALA A 20 -22.12 13.45 -0.78
C ALA A 20 -21.98 13.36 0.75
N GLU A 21 -22.78 12.51 1.39
CA GLU A 21 -22.64 12.26 2.84
C GLU A 21 -21.29 11.61 3.15
N GLY A 22 -20.77 11.84 4.35
CA GLY A 22 -19.39 11.45 4.71
C GLY A 22 -18.33 12.46 4.24
N PHE A 23 -18.59 13.22 3.18
CA PHE A 23 -17.70 14.27 2.64
C PHE A 23 -18.17 15.70 3.02
N PRO A 24 -17.29 16.72 2.93
CA PRO A 24 -15.85 16.59 2.71
C PRO A 24 -15.12 16.11 3.96
N CYS A 25 -13.92 15.56 3.78
CA CYS A 25 -13.03 15.17 4.87
C CYS A 25 -11.78 16.07 4.84
N SER A 26 -11.44 16.69 5.98
CA SER A 26 -10.24 17.54 6.09
C SER A 26 -8.99 16.70 6.34
N ASN A 27 -7.87 17.06 5.70
CA ASN A 27 -6.59 16.46 6.03
C ASN A 27 -6.11 16.95 7.41
N PRO A 28 -5.61 16.05 8.28
CA PRO A 28 -5.21 16.41 9.63
C PRO A 28 -3.97 17.31 9.68
N THR A 29 -3.06 17.21 8.70
CA THR A 29 -1.73 17.86 8.73
C THR A 29 -1.58 19.06 7.80
N VAL A 30 -2.41 19.16 6.76
CA VAL A 30 -2.37 20.24 5.78
C VAL A 30 -3.78 20.73 5.47
N ASP A 31 -3.89 21.94 4.90
CA ASP A 31 -5.20 22.49 4.53
C ASP A 31 -5.67 21.96 3.18
N LEU A 32 -6.13 20.71 3.19
CA LEU A 32 -6.73 20.04 2.05
C LEU A 32 -8.09 19.45 2.44
N SER A 33 -9.01 19.39 1.47
CA SER A 33 -10.31 18.74 1.64
C SER A 33 -10.56 17.76 0.50
N VAL A 34 -11.26 16.66 0.81
CA VAL A 34 -11.62 15.64 -0.17
C VAL A 34 -13.12 15.70 -0.42
N SER A 35 -13.55 15.60 -1.67
CA SER A 35 -14.95 15.39 -2.03
C SER A 35 -15.12 14.26 -3.05
N TRP A 36 -16.36 13.81 -3.21
CA TRP A 36 -16.76 12.81 -4.20
C TRP A 36 -17.77 13.40 -5.17
N ASP A 37 -17.39 13.43 -6.45
CA ASP A 37 -18.28 13.77 -7.56
C ASP A 37 -18.88 12.48 -8.14
N ALA A 38 -20.12 12.19 -7.75
CA ALA A 38 -20.85 11.01 -8.20
C ALA A 38 -21.14 10.99 -9.71
N HIS A 39 -21.32 12.15 -10.35
CA HIS A 39 -21.63 12.23 -11.78
C HIS A 39 -20.39 11.92 -12.62
N GLY A 40 -19.26 12.54 -12.25
CA GLY A 40 -17.98 12.29 -12.90
C GLY A 40 -17.26 11.02 -12.43
N LYS A 41 -17.74 10.36 -11.37
CA LYS A 41 -17.10 9.20 -10.71
C LYS A 41 -15.66 9.52 -10.29
N ASN A 42 -15.47 10.72 -9.75
CA ASN A 42 -14.15 11.23 -9.40
C ASN A 42 -14.06 11.50 -7.90
N LEU A 43 -13.00 10.97 -7.29
CA LEU A 43 -12.54 11.44 -5.99
C LEU A 43 -11.63 12.64 -6.23
N LEU A 44 -11.94 13.76 -5.60
CA LEU A 44 -11.30 15.05 -5.83
C LEU A 44 -10.64 15.53 -4.54
N ILE A 45 -9.35 15.85 -4.61
CA ILE A 45 -8.62 16.48 -3.51
C ILE A 45 -8.44 17.96 -3.86
N TYR A 46 -8.98 18.83 -3.01
CA TYR A 46 -8.95 20.27 -3.18
C TYR A 46 -7.96 20.92 -2.22
N ARG A 47 -7.20 21.88 -2.76
CA ARG A 47 -6.57 22.96 -2.01
C ARG A 47 -7.55 24.14 -1.96
N PRO A 48 -7.52 24.98 -0.91
CA PRO A 48 -8.34 26.18 -0.82
C PRO A 48 -8.27 27.06 -2.06
N ARG A 49 -9.32 27.88 -2.24
CA ARG A 49 -9.52 28.73 -3.43
C ARG A 49 -9.69 27.91 -4.72
N GLU A 50 -10.41 26.80 -4.64
CA GLU A 50 -10.93 26.03 -5.79
C GLU A 50 -9.86 25.33 -6.65
N HIS A 51 -8.66 25.05 -6.11
CA HIS A 51 -7.63 24.34 -6.85
C HIS A 51 -7.70 22.83 -6.62
N VAL A 52 -8.02 22.07 -7.69
CA VAL A 52 -7.95 20.60 -7.66
C VAL A 52 -6.49 20.16 -7.70
N VAL A 53 -6.05 19.47 -6.64
CA VAL A 53 -4.70 18.90 -6.51
C VAL A 53 -4.62 17.53 -7.19
N SER A 54 -5.62 16.70 -6.97
CA SER A 54 -5.69 15.35 -7.53
C SER A 54 -7.13 15.03 -7.95
N LYS A 55 -7.25 14.32 -9.07
CA LYS A 55 -8.50 13.82 -9.63
C LYS A 55 -8.32 12.34 -9.92
N ILE A 56 -8.93 11.51 -9.08
CA ILE A 56 -8.87 10.05 -9.19
C ILE A 56 -10.18 9.58 -9.81
N HIS A 57 -10.13 9.16 -11.07
CA HIS A 57 -11.26 8.57 -11.75
C HIS A 57 -11.39 7.08 -11.43
N GLN A 58 -12.60 6.63 -11.09
CA GLN A 58 -12.86 5.21 -10.87
C GLN A 58 -13.26 4.50 -12.17
N PHE A 59 -12.46 3.52 -12.56
CA PHE A 59 -12.72 2.69 -13.72
C PHE A 59 -13.66 1.52 -13.37
N ALA A 60 -14.53 1.18 -14.31
CA ALA A 60 -15.35 -0.03 -14.24
C ALA A 60 -14.99 -0.94 -15.42
N LYS A 61 -14.94 -2.25 -15.17
CA LYS A 61 -14.87 -3.22 -16.27
C LYS A 61 -16.16 -3.14 -17.11
N PRO A 62 -16.09 -3.43 -18.43
CA PRO A 62 -17.29 -3.46 -19.28
C PRO A 62 -18.37 -4.36 -18.67
N GLY A 63 -19.57 -3.81 -18.44
CA GLY A 63 -20.70 -4.52 -17.83
C GLY A 63 -20.79 -4.45 -16.30
N GLN A 64 -19.86 -3.79 -15.62
CA GLN A 64 -19.90 -3.57 -14.17
C GLN A 64 -20.10 -2.08 -13.83
N GLN A 65 -20.73 -1.80 -12.69
CA GLN A 65 -20.83 -0.43 -12.16
C GLN A 65 -19.48 -0.02 -11.55
N ALA A 66 -19.11 1.25 -11.70
CA ALA A 66 -17.90 1.77 -11.08
C ALA A 66 -18.07 1.76 -9.55
N PRO A 67 -17.02 1.39 -8.80
CA PRO A 67 -17.10 1.39 -7.35
C PRO A 67 -17.33 2.81 -6.81
N GLU A 68 -18.19 2.91 -5.79
CA GLU A 68 -18.50 4.16 -5.10
C GLU A 68 -17.87 4.16 -3.69
N PRO A 69 -17.43 5.31 -3.17
CA PRO A 69 -16.84 5.39 -1.84
C PRO A 69 -17.93 5.25 -0.76
N GLN A 70 -17.71 4.35 0.19
CA GLN A 70 -18.62 4.06 1.30
C GLN A 70 -18.11 4.62 2.63
N ALA A 71 -16.79 4.62 2.82
CA ALA A 71 -16.14 5.19 4.01
C ALA A 71 -14.79 5.80 3.64
N VAL A 72 -14.41 6.87 4.34
CA VAL A 72 -13.14 7.58 4.09
C VAL A 72 -12.50 7.96 5.41
N ARG A 73 -11.17 7.80 5.48
CA ARG A 73 -10.36 8.21 6.63
C ARG A 73 -8.96 8.61 6.18
N TRP A 74 -8.50 9.77 6.63
CA TRP A 74 -7.09 10.16 6.49
C TRP A 74 -6.22 9.36 7.46
N LYS A 75 -5.04 8.94 7.00
CA LYS A 75 -3.97 8.51 7.89
C LYS A 75 -3.60 9.67 8.83
N PRO A 76 -3.30 9.42 10.12
CA PRO A 76 -3.01 10.50 11.07
C PRO A 76 -1.85 11.44 10.67
N ASP A 77 -0.91 10.95 9.86
CA ASP A 77 0.21 11.73 9.30
C ASP A 77 -0.16 12.57 8.07
N GLY A 78 -1.40 12.45 7.59
CA GLY A 78 -1.95 13.14 6.43
C GLY A 78 -1.37 12.71 5.07
N GLN A 79 -0.57 11.65 5.00
CA GLN A 79 0.09 11.23 3.76
C GLN A 79 -0.83 10.46 2.82
N PHE A 80 -1.66 9.59 3.40
CA PHE A 80 -2.56 8.70 2.67
C PHE A 80 -4.01 8.92 3.08
N LEU A 81 -4.89 8.73 2.12
CA LEU A 81 -6.33 8.67 2.30
C LEU A 81 -6.79 7.23 2.09
N ALA A 82 -7.33 6.59 3.12
CA ALA A 82 -8.03 5.32 2.97
C ALA A 82 -9.45 5.58 2.47
N VAL A 83 -9.81 4.93 1.37
CA VAL A 83 -11.16 4.94 0.82
C VAL A 83 -11.66 3.51 0.73
N GLY A 84 -12.73 3.21 1.46
CA GLY A 84 -13.47 1.96 1.36
C GLY A 84 -14.49 2.05 0.24
N TRP A 85 -14.38 1.16 -0.73
CA TRP A 85 -15.17 1.15 -1.95
C TRP A 85 -16.26 0.08 -1.92
N SER A 86 -17.33 0.30 -2.67
CA SER A 86 -18.47 -0.61 -2.78
C SER A 86 -18.16 -1.97 -3.40
N ASP A 87 -16.97 -2.14 -3.98
CA ASP A 87 -16.47 -3.42 -4.47
C ASP A 87 -15.86 -4.28 -3.36
N GLY A 88 -15.77 -3.79 -2.12
CA GLY A 88 -15.20 -4.51 -0.97
C GLY A 88 -13.69 -4.31 -0.79
N TYR A 89 -13.09 -3.33 -1.47
CA TYR A 89 -11.68 -2.97 -1.27
C TYR A 89 -11.54 -1.66 -0.49
N VAL A 90 -10.55 -1.61 0.40
CA VAL A 90 -9.98 -0.35 0.88
C VAL A 90 -8.76 -0.03 0.03
N ARG A 91 -8.76 1.14 -0.62
CA ARG A 91 -7.64 1.63 -1.42
C ARG A 91 -6.97 2.79 -0.70
N LEU A 92 -5.65 2.74 -0.59
CA LEU A 92 -4.85 3.82 -0.02
C LEU A 92 -4.40 4.77 -1.12
N MET A 93 -4.96 5.98 -1.13
CA MET A 93 -4.70 7.00 -2.14
C MET A 93 -3.64 7.99 -1.63
N GLY A 94 -2.60 8.24 -2.41
CA GLY A 94 -1.61 9.28 -2.11
C GLY A 94 -2.10 10.67 -2.53
N LEU A 95 -1.48 11.72 -2.00
CA LEU A 95 -1.79 13.12 -2.36
C LEU A 95 -1.40 13.48 -3.80
N GLU A 96 -0.30 12.93 -4.29
CA GLU A 96 0.34 13.33 -5.56
C GLU A 96 0.09 12.35 -6.71
N ASN A 97 -0.35 11.13 -6.39
CA ASN A 97 -0.55 10.06 -7.37
C ASN A 97 -2.04 9.73 -7.49
N ASN A 98 -2.55 9.67 -8.72
CA ASN A 98 -3.94 9.30 -9.00
C ASN A 98 -4.20 7.78 -8.89
N LYS A 99 -3.18 6.99 -8.53
CA LYS A 99 -3.28 5.54 -8.32
C LYS A 99 -3.17 5.17 -6.85
N ALA A 100 -3.82 4.06 -6.48
CA ALA A 100 -3.74 3.53 -5.13
C ALA A 100 -2.35 2.91 -4.87
N ALA A 101 -1.78 3.20 -3.70
CA ALA A 101 -0.57 2.54 -3.19
C ALA A 101 -0.82 1.07 -2.87
N HIS A 102 -1.96 0.83 -2.25
CA HIS A 102 -2.34 -0.47 -1.70
C HIS A 102 -3.82 -0.75 -1.95
N HIS A 103 -4.11 -2.01 -2.26
CA HIS A 103 -5.45 -2.56 -2.40
C HIS A 103 -5.64 -3.60 -1.30
N ILE A 104 -6.50 -3.32 -0.35
CA ILE A 104 -6.74 -4.17 0.81
C ILE A 104 -8.14 -4.75 0.65
N ARG A 105 -8.22 -6.05 0.42
CA ARG A 105 -9.51 -6.75 0.33
C ARG A 105 -10.11 -6.88 1.73
N VAL A 106 -11.30 -6.30 1.93
CA VAL A 106 -12.02 -6.39 3.20
C VAL A 106 -12.91 -7.63 3.15
N CYS A 107 -12.60 -8.61 4.01
CA CYS A 107 -13.26 -9.91 4.09
C CYS A 107 -13.13 -10.77 2.82
N GLY A 108 -12.57 -11.97 2.94
CA GLY A 108 -12.16 -12.86 1.83
C GLY A 108 -13.24 -13.32 0.83
N ASP A 109 -12.85 -14.22 -0.08
CA ASP A 109 -13.51 -14.47 -1.37
C ASP A 109 -14.90 -15.15 -1.34
N ASP A 110 -15.34 -15.69 -0.19
CA ASP A 110 -16.50 -16.61 -0.13
C ASP A 110 -17.87 -15.98 0.19
N THR A 111 -17.98 -14.65 0.29
CA THR A 111 -19.28 -13.98 0.57
C THR A 111 -19.57 -12.81 -0.34
N ALA A 112 -20.86 -12.50 -0.52
CA ALA A 112 -21.31 -11.25 -1.13
C ALA A 112 -20.54 -10.06 -0.53
N THR A 113 -20.04 -9.16 -1.38
CA THR A 113 -19.18 -8.05 -1.00
C THR A 113 -19.86 -7.19 0.08
N PRO A 114 -19.41 -7.23 1.34
CA PRO A 114 -20.08 -6.50 2.40
C PRO A 114 -19.83 -5.00 2.24
N ASN A 115 -20.86 -4.19 2.51
CA ASN A 115 -20.67 -2.73 2.52
C ASN A 115 -19.77 -2.34 3.70
N ILE A 116 -18.77 -1.52 3.43
CA ILE A 116 -17.86 -0.93 4.41
C ILE A 116 -18.61 0.21 5.12
N THR A 117 -18.77 0.11 6.44
CA THR A 117 -19.53 1.08 7.25
C THR A 117 -18.67 2.13 7.92
N HIS A 118 -17.43 1.77 8.30
CA HIS A 118 -16.53 2.67 9.01
C HIS A 118 -15.07 2.31 8.77
N ILE A 119 -14.19 3.32 8.75
CA ILE A 119 -12.74 3.14 8.77
C ILE A 119 -12.20 3.96 9.94
N GLY A 120 -11.57 3.26 10.89
CA GLY A 120 -10.72 3.84 11.92
C GLY A 120 -9.27 3.70 11.51
N TRP A 121 -8.48 4.77 11.64
CA TRP A 121 -7.04 4.74 11.38
C TRP A 121 -6.33 5.52 12.46
N SER A 122 -5.51 4.83 13.24
CA SER A 122 -4.80 5.39 14.38
C SER A 122 -3.31 5.14 14.31
N ARG A 123 -2.61 5.80 15.22
CA ARG A 123 -1.19 5.63 15.47
C ARG A 123 -1.00 5.22 16.92
N ASN A 124 -0.23 4.18 17.16
CA ASN A 124 0.33 3.81 18.45
C ASN A 124 1.83 4.07 18.46
N ILE A 125 2.36 4.54 19.59
CA ILE A 125 3.78 4.73 19.84
C ILE A 125 4.27 3.54 20.66
N VAL A 126 5.33 2.91 20.17
CA VAL A 126 5.80 1.63 20.69
C VAL A 126 7.18 1.76 21.35
N GLY A 127 7.94 2.80 20.98
CA GLY A 127 9.17 3.16 21.68
C GLY A 127 8.88 3.78 23.04
N ARG A 128 9.77 3.56 24.02
CA ARG A 128 9.76 4.41 25.23
C ARG A 128 9.94 5.84 24.76
N PRO A 129 9.08 6.80 25.17
CA PRO A 129 9.31 8.20 24.84
C PRO A 129 10.72 8.51 25.33
N GLN A 130 11.62 8.86 24.41
CA GLN A 130 12.87 9.47 24.80
C GLN A 130 12.44 10.62 25.70
N LYS A 131 12.73 10.51 27.01
CA LYS A 131 12.89 11.72 27.80
C LYS A 131 13.89 12.48 26.98
N LYS A 132 13.47 13.56 26.28
CA LYS A 132 14.42 14.60 25.83
C LYS A 132 15.27 14.77 27.06
N ALA A 133 16.52 14.31 27.00
CA ALA A 133 17.33 14.24 28.19
C ALA A 133 17.28 15.66 28.73
N GLN A 134 16.58 15.87 29.85
CA GLN A 134 16.81 17.05 30.66
C GLN A 134 18.31 17.04 30.77
N GLN A 135 18.95 18.08 30.21
CA GLN A 135 20.39 18.21 30.10
C GLN A 135 21.00 17.74 31.40
N SER A 136 21.35 16.46 31.42
CA SER A 136 22.00 15.84 32.55
C SER A 136 23.41 16.34 32.39
N PRO A 137 24.02 16.94 33.42
CA PRO A 137 25.34 17.54 33.29
C PRO A 137 26.25 16.50 32.63
N ALA A 138 26.79 16.87 31.46
CA ALA A 138 27.44 15.98 30.51
C ALA A 138 28.31 14.93 31.22
N GLN A 139 28.14 13.66 30.84
CA GLN A 139 29.00 12.61 31.35
C GLN A 139 30.48 12.94 30.99
N PRO A 140 31.46 12.65 31.87
CA PRO A 140 32.86 13.06 31.68
C PRO A 140 33.48 12.66 30.33
N TRP A 141 33.02 11.56 29.73
CA TRP A 141 33.49 11.10 28.43
C TRP A 141 32.98 11.94 27.25
N GLN A 142 31.80 12.58 27.36
CA GLN A 142 31.27 13.47 26.31
C GLN A 142 32.10 14.75 26.20
N LYS A 143 32.62 15.26 27.34
CA LYS A 143 33.58 16.37 27.36
C LYS A 143 34.89 15.99 26.66
N LEU A 144 35.43 14.82 26.99
CA LEU A 144 36.65 14.26 26.37
C LEU A 144 36.53 14.12 24.84
N MET A 145 35.40 13.59 24.36
CA MET A 145 35.16 13.44 22.92
C MET A 145 34.94 14.79 22.21
N SER A 146 34.31 15.77 22.88
CA SER A 146 34.11 17.10 22.30
C SER A 146 35.38 17.95 22.26
N GLU A 147 36.29 17.80 23.23
CA GLU A 147 37.56 18.55 23.28
C GLU A 147 38.60 18.02 22.28
N GLU A 148 38.61 16.73 21.95
CA GLU A 148 39.58 16.16 20.99
C GLU A 148 39.14 16.26 19.52
N LEU A 149 37.84 16.31 19.22
CA LEU A 149 37.33 16.17 17.83
C LEU A 149 36.68 17.42 17.20
N ASN A 150 36.52 18.54 17.92
CA ASN A 150 35.99 19.81 17.37
C ASN A 150 34.73 19.66 16.48
N LEU A 151 33.80 18.77 16.84
CA LEU A 151 32.55 18.58 16.09
C LEU A 151 31.48 19.59 16.54
N PRO A 152 30.84 20.34 15.62
CA PRO A 152 29.82 21.32 15.97
C PRO A 152 28.51 20.61 16.35
N GLY A 153 28.11 20.77 17.62
CA GLY A 153 26.85 20.25 18.17
C GLY A 153 26.95 18.77 18.51
N SER A 154 26.95 18.43 19.80
CA SER A 154 26.90 17.03 20.23
C SER A 154 25.58 16.39 19.75
N PRO A 155 25.59 15.43 18.81
CA PRO A 155 24.39 14.66 18.53
C PRO A 155 23.99 13.91 19.81
N ALA A 156 22.69 13.70 20.01
CA ALA A 156 22.19 12.91 21.12
C ALA A 156 22.90 11.53 21.16
N PRO A 157 23.17 10.95 22.34
CA PRO A 157 23.83 9.65 22.42
C PRO A 157 23.05 8.63 21.58
N LEU A 158 23.70 8.14 20.52
CA LEU A 158 23.12 7.19 19.57
C LEU A 158 22.86 5.86 20.30
N ASP A 159 21.64 5.34 20.16
CA ASP A 159 21.27 4.01 20.65
C ASP A 159 21.83 2.96 19.67
N LEU A 160 23.08 2.54 19.90
CA LEU A 160 23.81 1.65 18.99
C LEU A 160 23.02 0.36 18.64
N PRO A 161 22.40 -0.37 19.59
CA PRO A 161 21.51 -1.48 19.25
C PRO A 161 20.40 -1.11 18.27
N ARG A 162 19.75 0.04 18.45
CA ARG A 162 18.69 0.52 17.56
C ARG A 162 19.24 0.86 16.18
N GLU A 163 20.34 1.60 16.10
CA GLU A 163 20.99 1.97 14.83
C GLU A 163 21.41 0.72 14.04
N LEU A 164 21.97 -0.29 14.71
CA LEU A 164 22.30 -1.57 14.07
C LEU A 164 21.04 -2.32 13.61
N THR A 165 19.95 -2.24 14.38
CA THR A 165 18.68 -2.91 14.04
C THR A 165 17.99 -2.27 12.85
N PHE A 166 18.16 -0.97 12.61
CA PHE A 166 17.59 -0.25 11.46
C PHE A 166 18.59 0.06 10.36
N LEU A 167 19.81 -0.48 10.42
CA LEU A 167 20.78 -0.36 9.34
C LEU A 167 20.17 -0.96 8.07
N GLU A 168 19.83 -0.11 7.10
CA GLU A 168 19.25 -0.53 5.82
C GLU A 168 20.30 -0.47 4.73
N VAL A 169 20.48 -1.59 4.04
CA VAL A 169 21.31 -1.66 2.83
C VAL A 169 20.53 -1.19 1.61
N ASP A 170 19.19 -1.14 1.71
CA ASP A 170 18.28 -0.86 0.60
C ASP A 170 18.53 0.53 -0.03
N SER A 171 18.89 1.53 0.78
CA SER A 171 19.23 2.88 0.33
C SER A 171 20.55 2.96 -0.45
N ALA A 172 21.43 1.97 -0.27
CA ALA A 172 22.70 1.87 -1.00
C ALA A 172 22.56 1.10 -2.33
N LEU A 173 21.44 0.40 -2.55
CA LEU A 173 21.19 -0.36 -3.78
C LEU A 173 20.68 0.56 -4.91
N PRO A 174 21.10 0.36 -6.17
CA PRO A 174 20.59 1.11 -7.30
C PRO A 174 19.09 0.91 -7.47
N ASN A 175 18.29 1.97 -7.59
CA ASN A 175 16.83 1.89 -7.67
C ASN A 175 16.31 0.94 -8.77
N ILE A 176 15.17 0.29 -8.52
CA ILE A 176 14.52 -0.62 -9.49
C ILE A 176 14.13 0.16 -10.76
N SER A 177 14.39 -0.43 -11.92
CA SER A 177 14.05 0.14 -13.23
C SER A 177 12.57 -0.02 -13.57
N PRO A 178 11.95 0.94 -14.29
CA PRO A 178 10.59 0.76 -14.82
C PRO A 178 10.51 -0.39 -15.82
N LEU A 179 9.36 -1.07 -15.85
CA LEU A 179 9.06 -2.11 -16.82
C LEU A 179 8.61 -1.50 -18.17
N PRO A 180 8.81 -2.20 -19.29
CA PRO A 180 8.39 -1.72 -20.61
C PRO A 180 6.87 -1.59 -20.73
N SER A 181 6.37 -0.45 -21.23
CA SER A 181 4.93 -0.24 -21.41
C SER A 181 4.30 -1.12 -22.51
N SER A 182 5.09 -1.59 -23.48
CA SER A 182 4.61 -2.34 -24.67
C SER A 182 4.05 -3.72 -24.34
N SER A 183 4.57 -4.36 -23.29
CA SER A 183 4.18 -5.70 -22.85
C SER A 183 3.44 -5.69 -21.50
N ALA A 184 3.05 -4.51 -21.03
CA ALA A 184 2.28 -4.33 -19.81
C ALA A 184 0.83 -4.71 -20.11
N GLY A 185 0.44 -5.95 -19.82
CA GLY A 185 -0.93 -6.42 -19.99
C GLY A 185 -1.98 -5.53 -19.32
N ALA A 186 -3.26 -5.81 -19.53
CA ALA A 186 -4.39 -4.94 -19.11
C ALA A 186 -4.64 -4.84 -17.58
N GLY A 187 -3.71 -5.30 -16.74
CA GLY A 187 -3.84 -5.26 -15.28
C GLY A 187 -3.42 -3.92 -14.67
N GLU A 188 -4.01 -3.56 -13.53
CA GLU A 188 -3.65 -2.34 -12.78
C GLU A 188 -2.16 -2.32 -12.38
N ASP A 189 -1.62 -3.49 -11.99
CA ASP A 189 -0.22 -3.69 -11.63
C ASP A 189 0.73 -3.47 -12.82
N GLY A 190 0.29 -3.84 -14.03
CA GLY A 190 1.05 -3.64 -15.27
C GLY A 190 1.36 -2.16 -15.53
N LEU A 191 0.50 -1.24 -15.09
CA LEU A 191 0.70 0.19 -15.28
C LEU A 191 1.40 0.90 -14.10
N VAL A 192 1.52 0.27 -12.93
CA VAL A 192 2.19 0.90 -11.78
C VAL A 192 3.71 0.77 -11.92
N PHE A 193 4.19 -0.38 -12.40
CA PHE A 193 5.62 -0.65 -12.54
C PHE A 193 6.24 -0.09 -13.82
N THR A 194 5.44 0.43 -14.77
CA THR A 194 5.95 1.05 -16.01
C THR A 194 6.37 2.50 -15.84
N LEU A 195 5.91 3.17 -14.79
CA LEU A 195 6.21 4.58 -14.52
C LEU A 195 7.22 4.70 -13.39
N ARG A 196 8.25 5.53 -13.59
CA ARG A 196 9.26 5.82 -12.56
C ARG A 196 8.63 6.36 -11.28
N THR A 197 7.67 7.29 -11.40
CA THR A 197 6.92 7.83 -10.27
C THR A 197 6.10 6.76 -9.53
N GLY A 198 5.60 5.75 -10.24
CA GLY A 198 4.90 4.61 -9.64
C GLY A 198 5.83 3.71 -8.83
N ILE A 199 7.03 3.43 -9.36
CA ILE A 199 8.08 2.69 -8.64
C ILE A 199 8.54 3.45 -7.40
N ASP A 200 8.89 4.73 -7.54
CA ASP A 200 9.39 5.54 -6.42
C ASP A 200 8.33 5.71 -5.32
N PHE A 201 7.05 5.70 -5.70
CA PHE A 201 5.92 5.70 -4.76
C PHE A 201 5.74 4.36 -4.03
N LEU A 202 5.91 3.23 -4.72
CA LEU A 202 5.79 1.91 -4.08
C LEU A 202 7.01 1.57 -3.23
N PHE A 203 8.21 1.84 -3.71
CA PHE A 203 9.48 1.46 -3.06
C PHE A 203 10.11 2.63 -2.31
N GLN A 204 9.35 3.23 -1.40
CA GLN A 204 9.88 4.25 -0.51
C GLN A 204 10.79 3.60 0.56
N PRO A 205 11.97 4.19 0.84
CA PRO A 205 12.81 3.75 1.95
C PRO A 205 12.05 3.84 3.26
N PHE A 206 12.35 2.93 4.19
CA PHE A 206 11.75 2.99 5.51
C PHE A 206 12.34 4.16 6.28
N ASN A 207 11.49 5.08 6.75
CA ASN A 207 11.94 6.19 7.59
C ASN A 207 12.19 5.67 9.01
N THR A 208 13.41 5.82 9.51
CA THR A 208 13.79 5.39 10.86
C THR A 208 13.05 6.16 11.94
N GLU A 209 12.59 7.39 11.68
CA GLU A 209 11.77 8.17 12.61
C GLU A 209 10.38 7.53 12.84
N ASP A 210 9.89 6.76 11.87
CA ASP A 210 8.60 6.07 11.96
C ASP A 210 8.73 4.68 12.62
N SER A 211 9.95 4.26 12.97
CA SER A 211 10.19 2.94 13.58
C SER A 211 9.52 2.72 14.94
N ASP A 212 9.28 3.80 15.68
CA ASP A 212 8.60 3.76 16.98
C ASP A 212 7.07 3.91 16.83
N GLN A 213 6.54 3.93 15.60
CA GLN A 213 5.14 4.16 15.33
C GLN A 213 4.53 2.92 14.65
N VAL A 214 3.37 2.47 15.13
CA VAL A 214 2.51 1.51 14.44
C VAL A 214 1.26 2.25 14.00
N PHE A 215 0.99 2.23 12.70
CA PHE A 215 -0.31 2.66 12.19
C PHE A 215 -1.25 1.46 12.17
N VAL A 216 -2.41 1.60 12.77
CA VAL A 216 -3.42 0.54 12.87
C VAL A 216 -4.68 1.00 12.18
N MET A 217 -5.21 0.19 11.27
CA MET A 217 -6.46 0.43 10.59
C MET A 217 -7.49 -0.65 10.98
N VAL A 218 -8.68 -0.19 11.38
CA VAL A 218 -9.82 -1.04 11.70
C VAL A 218 -10.96 -0.68 10.77
N VAL A 219 -11.44 -1.64 10.00
CA VAL A 219 -12.52 -1.45 9.02
C VAL A 219 -13.74 -2.24 9.46
N GLY A 220 -14.87 -1.56 9.60
CA GLY A 220 -16.15 -2.14 9.92
C GLY A 220 -16.98 -2.43 8.67
N THR A 221 -17.77 -3.49 8.74
CA THR A 221 -18.66 -3.91 7.65
C THR A 221 -20.10 -4.03 8.13
N SER A 222 -21.02 -3.96 7.17
CA SER A 222 -22.47 -4.02 7.40
C SER A 222 -22.95 -5.39 7.93
N ASP A 223 -22.23 -6.48 7.66
CA ASP A 223 -22.49 -7.82 8.22
C ASP A 223 -21.84 -8.03 9.61
N GLY A 224 -21.19 -7.00 10.14
CA GLY A 224 -20.63 -6.94 11.49
C GLY A 224 -19.24 -7.57 11.64
N ARG A 225 -18.50 -7.74 10.54
CA ARG A 225 -17.08 -8.09 10.59
C ARG A 225 -16.22 -6.84 10.82
N LEU A 226 -15.11 -7.05 11.53
CA LEU A 226 -14.07 -6.07 11.79
C LEU A 226 -12.79 -6.57 11.12
N HIS A 227 -12.29 -5.84 10.13
CA HIS A 227 -11.02 -6.13 9.47
C HIS A 227 -9.91 -5.29 10.12
N LEU A 228 -8.81 -5.92 10.52
CA LEU A 228 -7.66 -5.27 11.13
C LEU A 228 -6.45 -5.37 10.22
N SER A 229 -5.78 -4.24 10.00
CA SER A 229 -4.47 -4.18 9.36
C SER A 229 -3.54 -3.22 10.09
N ILE A 230 -2.23 -3.41 9.90
CA ILE A 230 -1.17 -2.55 10.44
C ILE A 230 -0.20 -2.10 9.33
N TYR A 231 0.56 -1.04 9.57
CA TYR A 231 1.58 -0.52 8.65
C TYR A 231 1.06 -0.36 7.22
N ASP A 232 -0.05 0.35 7.12
CA ASP A 232 -0.77 0.71 5.91
C ASP A 232 -1.48 -0.48 5.22
N SER A 233 -0.84 -1.64 5.02
CA SER A 233 -1.43 -2.74 4.23
C SER A 233 -1.27 -4.16 4.78
N PHE A 234 -0.53 -4.37 5.87
CA PHE A 234 -0.34 -5.71 6.43
C PHE A 234 -1.61 -6.18 7.16
N VAL A 235 -2.33 -7.12 6.57
CA VAL A 235 -3.60 -7.63 7.11
C VAL A 235 -3.34 -8.60 8.27
N ILE A 236 -3.85 -8.27 9.46
CA ILE A 236 -3.89 -9.18 10.61
C ILE A 236 -5.04 -10.18 10.44
N GLY A 237 -6.19 -9.69 9.97
CA GLY A 237 -7.32 -10.53 9.60
C GLY A 237 -8.68 -9.98 10.03
N ASP A 238 -9.71 -10.76 9.74
CA ASP A 238 -11.10 -10.41 10.06
C ASP A 238 -11.57 -11.05 11.38
N PHE A 239 -12.34 -10.29 12.14
CA PHE A 239 -12.95 -10.66 13.42
C PHE A 239 -14.46 -10.48 13.36
N ARG A 240 -15.20 -11.28 14.14
CA ARG A 240 -16.62 -11.08 14.37
C ARG A 240 -16.88 -11.09 15.86
N TYR A 241 -17.07 -9.90 16.42
CA TYR A 241 -17.39 -9.77 17.83
C TYR A 241 -18.86 -10.11 18.05
N THR A 242 -19.14 -10.85 19.12
CA THR A 242 -20.50 -11.15 19.56
C THR A 242 -20.62 -10.79 21.03
N LEU A 243 -21.75 -10.16 21.40
CA LEU A 243 -22.02 -9.86 22.79
C LEU A 243 -22.25 -11.17 23.57
N PRO A 244 -21.81 -11.25 24.84
CA PRO A 244 -22.12 -12.37 25.71
C PRO A 244 -23.64 -12.60 25.79
N SER A 245 -24.13 -13.74 25.27
CA SER A 245 -25.56 -14.00 25.10
C SER A 245 -26.34 -14.10 26.43
N SER A 246 -25.64 -14.28 27.55
CA SER A 246 -26.23 -14.27 28.90
C SER A 246 -26.68 -12.88 29.35
N MET A 247 -26.10 -11.82 28.77
CA MET A 247 -26.27 -10.44 29.25
C MET A 247 -26.96 -9.54 28.21
N TYR A 248 -26.88 -9.89 26.93
CA TYR A 248 -27.37 -9.05 25.83
C TYR A 248 -28.12 -9.84 24.75
N ARG A 249 -28.96 -9.15 23.99
CA ARG A 249 -29.67 -9.75 22.85
C ARG A 249 -28.70 -10.05 21.71
N PRO A 250 -28.77 -11.24 21.09
CA PRO A 250 -27.96 -11.56 19.93
C PRO A 250 -28.36 -10.68 18.74
N GLY A 251 -27.37 -10.19 18.00
CA GLY A 251 -27.57 -9.32 16.85
C GLY A 251 -26.26 -9.03 16.12
N VAL A 252 -26.37 -8.53 14.89
CA VAL A 252 -25.21 -8.05 14.14
C VAL A 252 -24.78 -6.70 14.72
N LEU A 253 -23.50 -6.60 15.05
CA LEU A 253 -22.88 -5.40 15.61
C LEU A 253 -22.08 -4.68 14.52
N GLN A 254 -22.49 -3.47 14.18
CA GLN A 254 -21.83 -2.66 13.16
C GLN A 254 -20.93 -1.63 13.82
N LEU A 255 -19.68 -1.53 13.36
CA LEU A 255 -18.77 -0.47 13.81
C LEU A 255 -19.26 0.88 13.28
N ILE A 256 -19.44 1.82 14.21
CA ILE A 256 -19.84 3.20 13.90
C ILE A 256 -18.74 4.21 14.24
N GLN A 257 -17.86 3.89 15.19
CA GLN A 257 -16.75 4.76 15.58
C GLN A 257 -15.59 3.98 16.21
N HIS A 258 -14.38 4.52 16.03
CA HIS A 258 -13.13 4.01 16.58
C HIS A 258 -12.41 5.15 17.29
N ALA A 259 -11.93 4.88 18.50
CA ALA A 259 -11.09 5.79 19.27
C ALA A 259 -9.85 5.04 19.79
N SER A 260 -8.74 5.76 19.91
CA SER A 260 -7.45 5.23 20.33
C SER A 260 -6.56 6.36 20.83
N HIS A 261 -5.57 6.05 21.64
CA HIS A 261 -4.53 7.01 22.04
C HIS A 261 -3.14 6.47 21.69
N PRO A 262 -2.17 7.32 21.27
CA PRO A 262 -0.85 6.83 20.87
C PRO A 262 -0.12 6.00 21.91
N GLU A 263 -0.24 6.35 23.19
CA GLU A 263 0.44 5.62 24.29
C GLU A 263 -0.33 4.40 24.80
N VAL A 264 -1.55 4.14 24.30
CA VAL A 264 -2.41 3.06 24.80
C VAL A 264 -2.54 1.98 23.73
N SER A 265 -2.24 0.73 24.08
CA SER A 265 -2.31 -0.41 23.15
C SER A 265 -3.72 -0.94 22.92
N THR A 266 -4.65 -0.66 23.82
CA THR A 266 -6.07 -1.00 23.68
C THR A 266 -6.81 0.07 22.90
N HIS A 267 -7.56 -0.33 21.88
CA HIS A 267 -8.43 0.55 21.11
C HIS A 267 -9.87 0.44 21.59
N THR A 268 -10.63 1.52 21.48
CA THR A 268 -12.05 1.53 21.81
C THR A 268 -12.89 1.49 20.54
N LEU A 269 -13.71 0.46 20.41
CA LEU A 269 -14.68 0.30 19.33
C LEU A 269 -16.08 0.66 19.83
N LEU A 270 -16.79 1.52 19.12
CA LEU A 270 -18.21 1.77 19.34
C LEU A 270 -19.02 1.01 18.30
N LEU A 271 -19.78 0.03 18.77
CA LEU A 271 -20.59 -0.86 17.95
C LEU A 271 -22.08 -0.58 18.17
N LYS A 272 -22.86 -0.62 17.10
CA LYS A 272 -24.31 -0.46 17.13
C LYS A 272 -24.99 -1.80 16.84
N SER A 273 -26.02 -2.13 17.62
CA SER A 273 -26.85 -3.30 17.38
C SER A 273 -28.17 -2.89 16.71
N SER A 274 -28.53 -3.58 15.63
CA SER A 274 -29.85 -3.42 15.01
C SER A 274 -31.01 -3.82 15.94
N ALA A 275 -30.74 -4.66 16.95
CA ALA A 275 -31.74 -5.13 17.90
C ALA A 275 -32.20 -4.06 18.92
N ASP A 276 -31.42 -2.99 19.10
CA ASP A 276 -31.70 -1.92 20.07
C ASP A 276 -32.38 -0.69 19.44
N ASN A 277 -32.87 -0.79 18.19
CA ASN A 277 -33.57 0.28 17.47
C ASN A 277 -32.87 1.66 17.59
N ASP A 278 -31.53 1.64 17.52
CA ASP A 278 -30.66 2.82 17.57
C ASP A 278 -30.66 3.61 18.90
N GLN A 279 -31.13 3.01 19.99
CA GLN A 279 -31.15 3.63 21.32
C GLN A 279 -29.90 3.34 22.16
N ALA A 280 -29.07 2.39 21.74
CA ALA A 280 -27.89 1.99 22.48
C ALA A 280 -26.68 1.76 21.57
N VAL A 281 -25.49 1.99 22.14
CA VAL A 281 -24.20 1.67 21.55
C VAL A 281 -23.38 0.88 22.55
N TYR A 282 -22.49 0.03 22.05
CA TYR A 282 -21.64 -0.85 22.84
C TYR A 282 -20.20 -0.39 22.68
N LEU A 283 -19.59 0.01 23.79
CA LEU A 283 -18.17 0.31 23.87
C LEU A 283 -17.43 -1.00 24.13
N VAL A 284 -16.59 -1.44 23.19
CA VAL A 284 -15.85 -2.69 23.26
C VAL A 284 -14.35 -2.38 23.17
N PRO A 285 -13.56 -2.69 24.22
CA PRO A 285 -12.11 -2.63 24.16
C PRO A 285 -11.57 -3.71 23.20
N MET A 286 -10.68 -3.33 22.29
CA MET A 286 -9.94 -4.21 21.39
C MET A 286 -8.46 -4.12 21.77
N ASP A 287 -7.97 -5.17 22.43
CA ASP A 287 -6.62 -5.25 22.97
C ASP A 287 -5.65 -5.74 21.89
N LEU A 288 -4.56 -4.99 21.70
CA LEU A 288 -3.49 -5.28 20.75
C LEU A 288 -2.17 -5.53 21.51
N PRO A 289 -2.05 -6.64 22.25
CA PRO A 289 -0.89 -6.89 23.14
C PRO A 289 0.42 -7.09 22.39
N PHE A 290 0.37 -7.38 21.08
CA PHE A 290 1.54 -7.46 20.22
C PHE A 290 2.24 -6.11 19.99
N ILE A 291 1.55 -4.99 20.24
CA ILE A 291 2.14 -3.64 20.16
C ILE A 291 3.20 -3.48 21.26
N PRO A 292 2.88 -3.59 22.57
CA PRO A 292 3.89 -3.42 23.62
C PRO A 292 4.91 -4.56 23.72
N SER A 293 4.63 -5.77 23.20
CA SER A 293 5.50 -6.94 23.41
C SER A 293 6.77 -6.98 22.56
N SER A 294 6.78 -6.36 21.38
CA SER A 294 7.95 -6.36 20.48
C SER A 294 7.99 -5.14 19.54
N PRO A 295 8.23 -3.92 20.09
CA PRO A 295 8.14 -2.65 19.35
C PRO A 295 9.01 -2.55 18.11
N ILE A 296 10.29 -2.87 18.28
CA ILE A 296 11.34 -2.60 17.28
C ILE A 296 11.23 -3.60 16.12
N ASN A 297 10.75 -4.82 16.40
CA ASN A 297 10.67 -5.86 15.39
C ASN A 297 9.40 -5.77 14.58
N ILE A 298 8.29 -5.28 15.12
CA ILE A 298 7.04 -5.25 14.36
C ILE A 298 7.08 -4.20 13.24
N SER A 299 7.72 -3.05 13.47
CA SER A 299 7.91 -2.02 12.44
C SER A 299 8.85 -2.49 11.34
N LEU A 300 9.98 -3.07 11.73
CA LEU A 300 10.94 -3.65 10.79
C LEU A 300 10.32 -4.82 10.02
N LEU A 301 9.62 -5.73 10.70
CA LEU A 301 8.96 -6.88 10.09
C LEU A 301 7.94 -6.40 9.08
N ALA A 302 6.99 -5.54 9.47
CA ALA A 302 5.96 -5.07 8.56
C ALA A 302 6.52 -4.31 7.34
N SER A 303 7.55 -3.47 7.55
CA SER A 303 8.28 -2.81 6.46
C SER A 303 8.88 -3.82 5.48
N LYS A 304 9.64 -4.79 5.98
CA LYS A 304 10.31 -5.81 5.14
C LYS A 304 9.32 -6.74 4.45
N LEU A 305 8.24 -7.16 5.12
CA LEU A 305 7.18 -7.97 4.51
C LEU A 305 6.44 -7.19 3.41
N THR A 306 6.11 -5.92 3.64
CA THR A 306 5.44 -5.07 2.65
C THR A 306 6.33 -4.85 1.42
N THR A 307 7.63 -4.59 1.62
CA THR A 307 8.59 -4.47 0.51
C THR A 307 8.74 -5.80 -0.24
N LEU A 308 8.77 -6.93 0.46
CA LEU A 308 8.81 -8.26 -0.17
C LEU A 308 7.56 -8.52 -1.01
N GLN A 309 6.36 -8.18 -0.52
CA GLN A 309 5.10 -8.27 -1.30
C GLN A 309 5.16 -7.45 -2.59
N LYS A 310 5.66 -6.22 -2.51
CA LYS A 310 5.84 -5.34 -3.67
C LYS A 310 6.84 -5.92 -4.67
N LEU A 311 7.96 -6.47 -4.19
CA LEU A 311 8.95 -7.14 -5.04
C LEU A 311 8.40 -8.38 -5.72
N LEU A 312 7.62 -9.22 -5.03
CA LEU A 312 7.00 -10.40 -5.64
C LEU A 312 6.06 -10.02 -6.79
N ARG A 313 5.25 -8.96 -6.62
CA ARG A 313 4.41 -8.43 -7.70
C ARG A 313 5.25 -7.94 -8.88
N TYR A 314 6.35 -7.25 -8.60
CA TYR A 314 7.29 -6.78 -9.63
C TYR A 314 7.98 -7.93 -10.37
N VAL A 315 8.43 -8.97 -9.65
CA VAL A 315 9.02 -10.20 -10.22
C VAL A 315 8.00 -10.91 -11.11
N LYS A 316 6.76 -11.06 -10.64
CA LYS A 316 5.68 -11.68 -11.43
C LYS A 316 5.40 -10.90 -12.70
N GLN A 317 5.32 -9.57 -12.62
CA GLN A 317 5.13 -8.74 -13.80
C GLN A 317 6.31 -8.89 -14.76
N THR A 318 7.55 -8.82 -14.27
CA THR A 318 8.77 -9.02 -15.08
C THR A 318 8.75 -10.37 -15.81
N GLN A 319 8.37 -11.45 -15.13
CA GLN A 319 8.22 -12.79 -15.69
C GLN A 319 7.21 -12.83 -16.85
N LEU A 320 6.07 -12.13 -16.72
CA LEU A 320 5.08 -12.02 -17.80
C LEU A 320 5.62 -11.25 -19.00
N HIS A 321 6.35 -10.15 -18.78
CA HIS A 321 7.00 -9.41 -19.86
C HIS A 321 8.02 -10.28 -20.60
N MET A 322 8.84 -11.06 -19.87
CA MET A 322 9.82 -11.97 -20.47
C MET A 322 9.15 -12.99 -21.41
N GLN A 323 8.01 -13.56 -21.01
CA GLN A 323 7.25 -14.49 -21.86
C GLN A 323 6.71 -13.82 -23.13
N VAL A 324 6.19 -12.60 -23.03
CA VAL A 324 5.68 -11.86 -24.18
C VAL A 324 6.81 -11.52 -25.16
N GLU A 325 7.93 -10.98 -24.68
CA GLU A 325 9.07 -10.65 -25.55
C GLU A 325 9.66 -11.91 -26.19
N TYR A 326 9.76 -13.03 -25.45
CA TYR A 326 10.19 -14.30 -26.02
C TYR A 326 9.25 -14.80 -27.12
N LYS A 327 7.93 -14.80 -26.91
CA LYS A 327 6.93 -15.16 -27.93
C LYS A 327 7.08 -14.27 -29.18
N ASN A 328 7.27 -12.96 -29.00
CA ASN A 328 7.50 -12.02 -30.12
C ASN A 328 8.73 -12.40 -30.97
N THR A 329 9.80 -12.93 -30.37
CA THR A 329 10.98 -13.40 -31.12
C THR A 329 10.70 -14.65 -31.96
N ARG A 330 9.66 -15.44 -31.66
CA ARG A 330 9.38 -16.72 -32.33
C ARG A 330 8.22 -16.66 -33.31
N GLU A 331 7.15 -15.94 -32.99
CA GLU A 331 5.89 -16.01 -33.74
C GLU A 331 6.03 -15.62 -35.21
N LEU A 332 6.72 -14.51 -35.50
CA LEU A 332 6.91 -14.04 -36.87
C LEU A 332 7.87 -14.94 -37.66
N PRO A 333 9.08 -15.27 -37.15
CA PRO A 333 9.97 -16.25 -37.79
C PRO A 333 9.30 -17.59 -38.08
N SER A 334 8.55 -18.14 -37.12
CA SER A 334 7.87 -19.43 -37.28
C SER A 334 6.86 -19.41 -38.43
N LYS A 335 6.19 -18.28 -38.69
CA LYS A 335 5.28 -18.13 -39.84
C LYS A 335 6.04 -18.14 -41.17
N PHE A 336 7.20 -17.49 -41.23
CA PHE A 336 8.06 -17.52 -42.42
C PHE A 336 8.66 -18.91 -42.68
N LEU A 337 9.06 -19.63 -41.64
CA LEU A 337 9.59 -20.99 -41.78
C LEU A 337 8.50 -21.97 -42.26
N ARG A 338 7.31 -21.93 -41.65
CA ARG A 338 6.18 -22.80 -42.04
C ARG A 338 5.72 -22.59 -43.48
N SER A 339 5.93 -21.41 -44.06
CA SER A 339 5.50 -21.15 -45.44
C SER A 339 6.31 -21.91 -46.48
N VAL A 340 7.56 -22.31 -46.17
CA VAL A 340 8.44 -23.06 -47.09
C VAL A 340 8.56 -24.53 -46.72
N GLU A 341 8.29 -24.89 -45.47
CA GLU A 341 8.38 -26.27 -44.97
C GLU A 341 7.56 -27.25 -45.83
N GLY A 342 6.32 -26.90 -46.16
CA GLY A 342 5.43 -27.76 -46.96
C GLY A 342 5.88 -27.99 -48.40
N ASP A 343 6.60 -27.03 -48.98
CA ASP A 343 7.14 -27.15 -50.34
C ASP A 343 8.43 -28.00 -50.34
N LEU A 344 9.25 -27.88 -49.28
CA LEU A 344 10.44 -28.70 -49.07
C LEU A 344 10.11 -30.18 -48.85
N GLU A 345 9.02 -30.48 -48.13
CA GLU A 345 8.54 -31.85 -47.90
C GLU A 345 8.13 -32.59 -49.19
N GLN A 346 7.74 -31.85 -50.24
CA GLN A 346 7.24 -32.41 -51.51
C GLN A 346 8.33 -32.68 -52.55
N ILE A 347 9.59 -32.27 -52.30
CA ILE A 347 10.69 -32.45 -53.24
C ILE A 347 11.08 -33.94 -53.33
N ALA A 348 11.17 -34.48 -54.54
CA ALA A 348 11.55 -35.88 -54.77
C ALA A 348 13.01 -36.20 -54.41
N HIS A 349 13.93 -35.24 -54.59
CA HIS A 349 15.36 -35.36 -54.30
C HIS A 349 15.92 -34.04 -53.74
N GLY A 350 16.44 -34.04 -52.50
CA GLY A 350 17.01 -32.84 -51.88
C GLY A 350 16.75 -32.77 -50.37
N PRO A 351 17.00 -31.60 -49.75
CA PRO A 351 16.71 -31.37 -48.33
C PRO A 351 15.20 -31.40 -48.07
N THR A 352 14.77 -32.14 -47.05
CA THR A 352 13.35 -32.35 -46.75
C THR A 352 12.79 -31.41 -45.68
N ASN A 353 13.63 -30.55 -45.10
CA ASN A 353 13.23 -29.55 -44.11
C ASN A 353 14.10 -28.30 -44.21
N ILE A 354 13.63 -27.21 -43.59
CA ILE A 354 14.28 -25.90 -43.70
C ILE A 354 15.70 -25.86 -43.11
N VAL A 355 15.94 -26.60 -42.03
CA VAL A 355 17.27 -26.71 -41.40
C VAL A 355 18.27 -27.31 -42.38
N GLN A 356 17.93 -28.44 -43.01
CA GLN A 356 18.77 -29.09 -44.00
C GLN A 356 18.99 -28.21 -45.23
N ALA A 357 17.94 -27.52 -45.69
CA ALA A 357 18.00 -26.67 -46.88
C ALA A 357 18.94 -25.47 -46.69
N LEU A 358 18.81 -24.77 -45.55
CA LEU A 358 19.71 -23.67 -45.20
C LEU A 358 21.12 -24.17 -44.92
N PHE A 359 21.28 -25.29 -44.22
CA PHE A 359 22.60 -25.90 -43.97
C PHE A 359 23.32 -26.23 -45.29
N HIS A 360 22.63 -26.87 -46.23
CA HIS A 360 23.17 -27.15 -47.57
C HIS A 360 23.59 -25.86 -48.29
N THR A 361 22.77 -24.82 -48.21
CA THR A 361 23.05 -23.53 -48.84
C THR A 361 24.30 -22.86 -48.26
N VAL A 362 24.50 -22.92 -46.94
CA VAL A 362 25.71 -22.38 -46.30
C VAL A 362 26.97 -23.12 -46.76
N VAL A 363 26.91 -24.46 -46.87
CA VAL A 363 28.09 -25.28 -47.17
C VAL A 363 28.44 -25.28 -48.66
N THR A 364 27.44 -25.27 -49.54
CA THR A 364 27.64 -25.47 -50.98
C THR A 364 27.48 -24.20 -51.80
N GLY A 365 26.87 -23.16 -51.22
CA GLY A 365 26.42 -21.98 -51.94
C GLY A 365 25.22 -22.23 -52.86
N HIS A 366 24.73 -23.48 -52.99
CA HIS A 366 23.56 -23.82 -53.80
C HIS A 366 22.28 -23.79 -52.96
N ALA A 367 21.25 -23.10 -53.45
CA ALA A 367 19.90 -23.16 -52.90
C ALA A 367 18.99 -23.94 -53.85
N HIS A 368 18.29 -24.95 -53.32
CA HIS A 368 17.25 -25.67 -54.05
C HIS A 368 16.08 -24.76 -54.41
N GLU A 369 15.36 -25.09 -55.49
CA GLU A 369 14.34 -24.22 -56.11
C GLU A 369 13.29 -23.69 -55.11
N PRO A 370 12.65 -24.50 -54.24
CA PRO A 370 11.68 -23.96 -53.27
C PRO A 370 12.28 -23.00 -52.25
N LEU A 371 13.51 -23.25 -51.80
CA LEU A 371 14.22 -22.33 -50.91
C LEU A 371 14.59 -21.03 -51.63
N ARG A 372 14.99 -21.11 -52.90
CA ARG A 372 15.36 -19.95 -53.71
C ARG A 372 14.15 -19.05 -53.98
N GLU A 373 13.02 -19.62 -54.38
CA GLU A 373 11.75 -18.90 -54.56
C GLU A 373 11.30 -18.26 -53.25
N TRP A 374 11.39 -19.00 -52.14
CA TRP A 374 11.08 -18.44 -50.83
C TRP A 374 11.98 -17.26 -50.44
N LEU A 375 13.29 -17.36 -50.66
CA LEU A 375 14.23 -16.26 -50.34
C LEU A 375 13.95 -15.01 -51.18
N VAL A 376 13.69 -15.16 -52.47
CA VAL A 376 13.56 -14.02 -53.41
C VAL A 376 12.15 -13.44 -53.42
N ASP A 377 11.11 -14.28 -53.45
CA ASP A 377 9.74 -13.85 -53.72
C ASP A 377 8.87 -13.76 -52.46
N SER A 378 9.02 -14.70 -51.52
CA SER A 378 8.17 -14.77 -50.32
C SER A 378 8.71 -13.97 -49.14
N LEU A 379 9.96 -14.26 -48.74
CA LEU A 379 10.64 -13.54 -47.67
C LEU A 379 11.09 -12.17 -48.18
N ALA A 380 11.92 -12.15 -49.23
CA ALA A 380 12.49 -10.95 -49.84
C ALA A 380 13.18 -10.02 -48.82
N GLU A 381 13.67 -8.86 -49.29
CA GLU A 381 14.30 -7.87 -48.40
C GLU A 381 13.33 -7.37 -47.32
N ARG A 382 12.05 -7.20 -47.66
CA ARG A 382 11.05 -6.64 -46.74
C ARG A 382 10.70 -7.61 -45.61
N GLY A 383 10.55 -8.90 -45.88
CA GLY A 383 10.29 -9.92 -44.87
C GLY A 383 11.50 -10.12 -43.97
N HIS A 384 12.70 -10.16 -44.55
CA HIS A 384 13.96 -10.20 -43.80
C HIS A 384 14.08 -9.02 -42.82
N LYS A 385 13.88 -7.77 -43.26
CA LYS A 385 13.94 -6.59 -42.36
C LYS A 385 12.94 -6.67 -41.20
N ARG A 386 11.77 -7.27 -41.41
CA ARG A 386 10.77 -7.46 -40.34
C ARG A 386 11.17 -8.57 -39.38
N TRP A 387 11.72 -9.67 -39.90
CA TRP A 387 12.25 -10.76 -39.10
C TRP A 387 13.39 -10.25 -38.22
N ASP A 388 14.40 -9.61 -38.82
CA ASP A 388 15.56 -9.05 -38.14
C ASP A 388 15.13 -8.12 -37.01
N LYS A 389 14.28 -7.13 -37.31
CA LYS A 389 13.76 -6.20 -36.30
C LYS A 389 13.02 -6.91 -35.16
N ALA A 390 12.21 -7.93 -35.45
CA ALA A 390 11.43 -8.62 -34.43
C ALA A 390 12.32 -9.44 -33.48
N VAL A 391 13.27 -10.19 -34.02
CA VAL A 391 14.17 -11.04 -33.23
C VAL A 391 15.18 -10.20 -32.45
N THR A 392 15.87 -9.26 -33.11
CA THR A 392 16.87 -8.40 -32.46
C THR A 392 16.26 -7.58 -31.33
N ALA A 393 15.14 -6.87 -31.59
CA ALA A 393 14.50 -6.07 -30.56
C ALA A 393 13.95 -6.93 -29.40
N GLY A 394 13.35 -8.08 -29.71
CA GLY A 394 12.81 -8.97 -28.66
C GLY A 394 13.90 -9.57 -27.78
N LEU A 395 15.03 -9.99 -28.35
CA LEU A 395 16.17 -10.51 -27.59
C LEU A 395 16.89 -9.42 -26.78
N GLU A 396 17.04 -8.21 -27.33
CA GLU A 396 17.60 -7.06 -26.59
C GLU A 396 16.71 -6.66 -25.41
N ASN A 397 15.39 -6.61 -25.61
CA ASN A 397 14.42 -6.37 -24.54
C ASN A 397 14.47 -7.46 -23.48
N LEU A 398 14.55 -8.74 -23.88
CA LEU A 398 14.65 -9.87 -22.98
C LEU A 398 15.93 -9.81 -22.14
N ARG A 399 17.07 -9.44 -22.76
CA ARG A 399 18.32 -9.15 -22.04
C ARG A 399 18.09 -8.07 -20.98
N GLY A 400 17.50 -6.94 -21.35
CA GLY A 400 17.14 -5.83 -20.46
C GLY A 400 16.32 -6.30 -19.25
N LEU A 401 15.21 -6.98 -19.51
CA LEU A 401 14.31 -7.53 -18.49
C LEU A 401 15.03 -8.44 -17.48
N ILE A 402 16.02 -9.22 -17.92
CA ILE A 402 16.73 -10.13 -17.03
C ILE A 402 17.74 -9.36 -16.15
N HIS A 403 18.64 -8.59 -16.77
CA HIS A 403 19.77 -7.99 -16.04
C HIS A 403 19.44 -6.67 -15.33
N GLU A 404 18.46 -5.90 -15.81
CA GLU A 404 18.05 -4.63 -15.19
C GLU A 404 16.86 -4.78 -14.25
N ASN A 405 15.98 -5.76 -14.49
CA ASN A 405 14.73 -5.91 -13.73
C ASN A 405 14.71 -7.19 -12.87
N LEU A 406 14.84 -8.38 -13.46
CA LEU A 406 14.67 -9.65 -12.74
C LEU A 406 15.78 -9.86 -11.70
N LEU A 407 17.04 -9.94 -12.11
CA LEU A 407 18.15 -10.25 -11.20
C LEU A 407 18.28 -9.24 -10.05
N PRO A 408 18.23 -7.91 -10.27
CA PRO A 408 18.28 -6.93 -9.17
C PRO A 408 17.08 -7.00 -8.22
N SER A 409 15.93 -7.50 -8.68
CA SER A 409 14.76 -7.72 -7.82
C SER A 409 14.91 -8.99 -6.97
N LEU A 410 15.51 -10.06 -7.51
CA LEU A 410 15.81 -11.29 -6.78
C LEU A 410 16.89 -11.07 -5.72
N GLU A 411 17.92 -10.27 -6.00
CA GLU A 411 18.94 -9.87 -5.03
C GLU A 411 18.30 -9.15 -3.83
N ARG A 412 17.36 -8.23 -4.07
CA ARG A 412 16.60 -7.57 -3.00
C ARG A 412 15.72 -8.53 -2.21
N CYS A 413 15.04 -9.47 -2.89
CA CYS A 413 14.31 -10.53 -2.21
C CYS A 413 15.23 -11.33 -1.29
N ALA A 414 16.43 -11.68 -1.75
CA ALA A 414 17.42 -12.42 -0.94
C ALA A 414 17.89 -11.61 0.28
N ILE A 415 18.14 -10.30 0.14
CA ILE A 415 18.52 -9.42 1.26
C ILE A 415 17.41 -9.37 2.31
N ILE A 416 16.17 -9.19 1.89
CA ILE A 416 15.01 -9.15 2.79
C ILE A 416 14.81 -10.49 3.49
N LEU A 417 14.82 -11.60 2.74
CA LEU A 417 14.67 -12.95 3.30
C LEU A 417 15.82 -13.29 4.26
N SER A 418 17.05 -12.87 3.97
CA SER A 418 18.19 -13.04 4.88
C SER A 418 17.96 -12.31 6.21
N ARG A 419 17.39 -11.10 6.17
CA ARG A 419 17.03 -10.36 7.39
C ARG A 419 15.89 -11.02 8.16
N LEU A 420 14.86 -11.49 7.46
CA LEU A 420 13.76 -12.26 8.07
C LEU A 420 14.29 -13.54 8.72
N ARG A 421 15.23 -14.24 8.08
CA ARG A 421 15.90 -15.41 8.64
C ARG A 421 16.66 -15.07 9.93
N GLY A 422 17.35 -13.93 9.96
CA GLY A 422 18.00 -13.42 11.18
C GLY A 422 17.01 -13.15 12.31
N LEU A 423 15.85 -12.56 11.99
CA LEU A 423 14.76 -12.36 12.96
C LEU A 423 14.22 -13.70 13.48
N ALA A 424 13.95 -14.67 12.59
CA ALA A 424 13.51 -16.00 13.00
C ALA A 424 14.52 -16.69 13.92
N GLN A 425 15.82 -16.58 13.65
CA GLN A 425 16.86 -17.15 14.50
C GLN A 425 16.94 -16.48 15.87
N PHE A 426 16.82 -15.16 15.91
CA PHE A 426 16.86 -14.42 17.17
C PHE A 426 15.68 -14.77 18.08
N TYR A 427 14.54 -15.11 17.48
CA TYR A 427 13.30 -15.41 18.17
C TYR A 427 12.86 -16.87 18.11
N ASP A 428 13.79 -17.79 17.87
CA ASP A 428 13.51 -19.23 17.71
C ASP A 428 12.83 -19.87 18.94
N SER A 429 12.89 -19.20 20.09
CA SER A 429 12.23 -19.60 21.34
C SER A 429 10.83 -19.02 21.55
N ARG A 430 10.34 -18.13 20.67
CA ARG A 430 9.04 -17.47 20.80
C ARG A 430 8.09 -17.88 19.67
N ASP A 431 6.92 -18.33 20.05
CA ASP A 431 5.85 -18.70 19.11
C ASP A 431 5.06 -17.49 18.59
N ASP A 432 5.35 -16.27 19.05
CA ASP A 432 4.54 -15.06 18.79
C ASP A 432 4.78 -14.42 17.43
N ILE A 433 5.86 -14.77 16.74
CA ILE A 433 6.25 -14.16 15.46
C ILE A 433 5.58 -14.81 14.26
N GLY A 434 5.21 -16.09 14.36
CA GLY A 434 4.44 -16.79 13.32
C GLY A 434 5.23 -17.22 12.09
N PHE A 435 6.57 -17.30 12.14
CA PHE A 435 7.35 -17.95 11.07
C PHE A 435 8.66 -18.54 11.59
N SER A 436 9.21 -19.50 10.84
CA SER A 436 10.39 -20.29 11.22
C SER A 436 11.57 -20.09 10.27
N VAL A 437 12.78 -20.40 10.76
CA VAL A 437 14.02 -20.41 9.96
C VAL A 437 13.86 -21.32 8.74
N ALA A 438 13.26 -22.50 8.90
CA ALA A 438 13.06 -23.46 7.83
C ALA A 438 12.15 -22.94 6.70
N GLN A 439 11.08 -22.20 7.03
CA GLN A 439 10.20 -21.60 6.03
C GLN A 439 10.94 -20.54 5.20
N ILE A 440 11.71 -19.67 5.86
CA ILE A 440 12.47 -18.62 5.18
C ILE A 440 13.61 -19.21 4.34
N THR A 441 14.33 -20.22 4.84
CA THR A 441 15.37 -20.91 4.07
C THR A 441 14.82 -21.53 2.80
N ARG A 442 13.65 -22.18 2.84
CA ARG A 442 13.00 -22.67 1.62
C ARG A 442 12.66 -21.56 0.62
N ALA A 443 12.22 -20.40 1.09
CA ALA A 443 11.98 -19.25 0.20
C ALA A 443 13.29 -18.74 -0.43
N MET A 444 14.38 -18.70 0.34
CA MET A 444 15.71 -18.34 -0.16
C MET A 444 16.20 -19.32 -1.23
N ASP A 445 15.98 -20.63 -1.05
CA ASP A 445 16.37 -21.65 -2.05
C ASP A 445 15.66 -21.42 -3.40
N ILE A 446 14.38 -21.05 -3.39
CA ILE A 446 13.63 -20.73 -4.61
C ILE A 446 14.16 -19.47 -5.29
N VAL A 447 14.52 -18.44 -4.50
CA VAL A 447 15.17 -17.23 -5.05
C VAL A 447 16.51 -17.60 -5.70
N SER A 448 17.31 -18.48 -5.08
CA SER A 448 18.55 -18.98 -5.69
C SER A 448 18.30 -19.76 -6.99
N CYS A 449 17.23 -20.56 -7.06
CA CYS A 449 16.80 -21.24 -8.29
C CYS A 449 16.47 -20.23 -9.40
N LEU A 450 15.68 -19.20 -9.08
CA LEU A 450 15.33 -18.12 -10.01
C LEU A 450 16.57 -17.35 -10.48
N THR A 451 17.52 -17.07 -9.60
CA THR A 451 18.78 -16.41 -9.96
C THR A 451 19.60 -17.27 -10.91
N MET A 452 19.73 -18.58 -10.64
CA MET A 452 20.44 -19.53 -11.51
C MET A 452 19.80 -19.59 -12.90
N VAL A 453 18.47 -19.77 -12.96
CA VAL A 453 17.71 -19.76 -14.22
C VAL A 453 17.87 -18.43 -14.94
N GLY A 454 17.77 -17.30 -14.24
CA GLY A 454 17.96 -15.97 -14.81
C GLY A 454 19.31 -15.81 -15.50
N HIS A 455 20.41 -16.26 -14.88
CA HIS A 455 21.73 -16.25 -15.51
C HIS A 455 21.82 -17.19 -16.71
N LYS A 456 21.22 -18.39 -16.65
CA LYS A 456 21.22 -19.32 -17.79
C LYS A 456 20.46 -18.76 -18.99
N ILE A 457 19.32 -18.10 -18.76
CA ILE A 457 18.58 -17.41 -19.82
C ILE A 457 19.42 -16.25 -20.37
N LEU A 458 20.05 -15.45 -19.51
CA LEU A 458 20.90 -14.33 -19.95
C LEU A 458 22.02 -14.79 -20.89
N LEU A 459 22.71 -15.88 -20.53
CA LEU A 459 23.73 -16.48 -21.40
C LEU A 459 23.14 -16.93 -22.73
N ASN A 460 22.01 -17.64 -22.71
CA ASN A 460 21.34 -18.09 -23.92
C ASN A 460 20.90 -16.92 -24.83
N VAL A 461 20.41 -15.82 -24.25
CA VAL A 461 20.03 -14.60 -24.99
C VAL A 461 21.24 -13.96 -25.64
N MET A 462 22.35 -13.83 -24.90
CA MET A 462 23.58 -13.23 -25.42
C MET A 462 24.18 -14.07 -26.55
N ASP A 463 24.23 -15.40 -26.38
CA ASP A 463 24.70 -16.32 -27.40
C ASP A 463 23.79 -16.27 -28.65
N GLU A 464 22.47 -16.28 -28.45
CA GLU A 464 21.52 -16.24 -29.56
C GLU A 464 21.58 -14.91 -30.31
N LEU A 465 21.79 -13.77 -29.64
CA LEU A 465 21.97 -12.47 -30.28
C LEU A 465 23.16 -12.43 -31.24
N ASP A 466 24.34 -12.92 -30.80
CA ASP A 466 25.55 -12.95 -31.64
C ASP A 466 25.35 -13.89 -32.85
N LEU A 467 24.83 -15.09 -32.60
CA LEU A 467 24.57 -16.08 -33.64
C LEU A 467 23.50 -15.60 -34.64
N PHE A 468 22.43 -14.97 -34.15
CA PHE A 468 21.37 -14.43 -35.00
C PHE A 468 21.86 -13.27 -35.85
N HIS A 469 22.71 -12.38 -35.32
CA HIS A 469 23.28 -11.28 -36.10
C HIS A 469 24.09 -11.80 -37.30
N ALA A 470 24.93 -12.82 -37.08
CA ALA A 470 25.68 -13.47 -38.15
C ALA A 470 24.73 -14.13 -39.18
N PHE A 471 23.72 -14.86 -38.71
CA PHE A 471 22.71 -15.49 -39.56
C PHE A 471 21.88 -14.49 -40.37
N SER A 472 21.41 -13.40 -39.75
CA SER A 472 20.60 -12.37 -40.38
C SER A 472 21.39 -11.66 -41.48
N THR A 473 22.66 -11.34 -41.22
CA THR A 473 23.57 -10.74 -42.20
C THR A 473 23.82 -11.69 -43.38
N TRP A 474 24.07 -12.97 -43.10
CA TRP A 474 24.21 -14.00 -44.12
C TRP A 474 22.93 -14.17 -44.95
N MET A 475 21.77 -14.24 -44.31
CA MET A 475 20.49 -14.41 -45.00
C MET A 475 20.20 -13.21 -45.91
N ARG A 476 20.47 -11.98 -45.45
CA ARG A 476 20.32 -10.77 -46.28
C ARG A 476 21.15 -10.87 -47.54
N PHE A 477 22.41 -11.30 -47.40
CA PHE A 477 23.32 -11.50 -48.53
C PHE A 477 22.82 -12.59 -49.48
N GLN A 478 22.29 -13.70 -48.98
CA GLN A 478 21.73 -14.75 -49.84
C GLN A 478 20.55 -14.23 -50.67
N ILE A 479 19.66 -13.44 -50.06
CA ILE A 479 18.53 -12.79 -50.76
C ILE A 479 19.07 -11.90 -51.90
N ASP A 480 20.06 -11.06 -51.61
CA ASP A 480 20.66 -10.18 -52.63
C ASP A 480 21.36 -10.97 -53.74
N ARG A 481 22.09 -12.03 -53.38
CA ARG A 481 22.82 -12.88 -54.34
C ARG A 481 21.88 -13.60 -55.29
N PHE A 482 20.77 -14.16 -54.80
CA PHE A 482 19.81 -14.87 -55.64
C PHE A 482 18.88 -13.94 -56.43
N ALA A 483 18.74 -12.68 -56.00
CA ALA A 483 17.98 -11.64 -56.70
C ALA A 483 18.82 -10.85 -57.73
N ALA A 484 20.14 -10.86 -57.63
CA ALA A 484 21.03 -10.06 -58.48
C ALA A 484 21.21 -10.62 -59.91
N PRO A 485 21.26 -9.76 -60.94
CA PRO A 485 21.66 -10.16 -62.30
C PRO A 485 23.17 -10.42 -62.38
N ASN A 486 23.60 -11.30 -63.31
CA ASN A 486 24.97 -11.85 -63.43
C ASN A 486 26.15 -10.84 -63.39
N SER A 487 25.92 -9.56 -63.64
CA SER A 487 26.95 -8.50 -63.63
C SER A 487 27.30 -7.95 -62.24
N ALA A 488 26.50 -8.23 -61.19
CA ALA A 488 26.76 -7.79 -59.81
C ALA A 488 27.51 -8.84 -58.95
N SER A 489 27.99 -9.91 -59.59
CA SER A 489 28.61 -11.07 -58.92
C SER A 489 29.94 -10.75 -58.23
N GLU A 490 30.76 -9.84 -58.78
CA GLU A 490 32.11 -9.58 -58.26
C GLU A 490 32.10 -8.94 -56.87
N GLU A 491 31.30 -7.89 -56.66
CA GLU A 491 31.15 -7.20 -55.35
C GLU A 491 30.55 -8.09 -54.24
N LEU A 492 29.75 -9.09 -54.62
CA LEU A 492 29.16 -10.05 -53.69
C LEU A 492 30.20 -11.08 -53.21
N THR A 493 31.21 -11.39 -54.02
CA THR A 493 32.26 -12.36 -53.68
C THR A 493 33.17 -11.86 -52.55
N GLU A 494 33.46 -10.55 -52.50
CA GLU A 494 34.25 -9.95 -51.42
C GLU A 494 33.51 -9.92 -50.09
N LYS A 495 32.19 -9.69 -50.12
CA LYS A 495 31.32 -9.73 -48.93
C LYS A 495 31.14 -11.15 -48.40
N GLU A 496 31.15 -12.16 -49.27
CA GLU A 496 31.06 -13.57 -48.88
C GLU A 496 32.31 -14.02 -48.10
N ALA A 497 33.48 -13.52 -48.46
CA ALA A 497 34.76 -13.87 -47.81
C ALA A 497 34.87 -13.40 -46.35
N THR A 498 34.06 -12.42 -45.92
CA THR A 498 34.05 -11.91 -44.54
C THR A 498 32.96 -12.53 -43.66
N MET A 499 32.17 -13.48 -44.19
CA MET A 499 31.06 -14.08 -43.46
C MET A 499 31.51 -15.14 -42.45
N GLU A 500 30.92 -15.07 -41.25
CA GLU A 500 31.15 -16.03 -40.17
C GLU A 500 30.28 -17.29 -40.34
N ASN A 501 30.51 -18.06 -41.41
CA ASN A 501 29.69 -19.23 -41.78
C ASN A 501 29.59 -20.26 -40.65
N SER A 502 30.60 -20.39 -39.78
CA SER A 502 30.54 -21.26 -38.61
C SER A 502 29.42 -20.88 -37.65
N LYS A 503 29.26 -19.59 -37.33
CA LYS A 503 28.18 -19.08 -36.48
C LYS A 503 26.81 -19.27 -37.13
N VAL A 504 26.72 -19.05 -38.44
CA VAL A 504 25.50 -19.27 -39.21
C VAL A 504 25.04 -20.72 -39.11
N LEU A 505 25.96 -21.69 -39.27
CA LEU A 505 25.65 -23.12 -39.14
C LEU A 505 25.15 -23.46 -37.73
N VAL A 506 25.80 -22.93 -36.68
CA VAL A 506 25.39 -23.15 -35.29
C VAL A 506 23.98 -22.59 -35.05
N TYR A 507 23.67 -21.39 -35.57
CA TYR A 507 22.33 -20.82 -35.46
C TYR A 507 21.27 -21.69 -36.14
N VAL A 508 21.53 -22.08 -37.40
CA VAL A 508 20.63 -22.92 -38.21
C VAL A 508 20.32 -24.24 -37.51
N GLN A 509 21.32 -24.87 -36.88
CA GLN A 509 21.14 -26.16 -36.21
C GLN A 509 20.47 -26.05 -34.84
N ARG A 510 20.76 -25.00 -34.06
CA ARG A 510 20.43 -24.95 -32.63
C ARG A 510 19.31 -23.98 -32.25
N TYR A 511 19.05 -22.93 -33.04
CA TYR A 511 18.16 -21.83 -32.65
C TYR A 511 17.05 -21.52 -33.66
N LEU A 512 17.20 -21.97 -34.91
CA LEU A 512 16.30 -21.61 -36.01
C LEU A 512 14.85 -22.05 -35.79
N VAL A 513 14.64 -23.30 -35.37
CA VAL A 513 13.31 -23.90 -35.18
C VAL A 513 12.85 -23.77 -33.74
N GLU A 514 13.70 -24.18 -32.80
CA GLU A 514 13.46 -24.09 -31.36
C GLU A 514 14.65 -23.39 -30.70
N SER A 515 14.39 -22.55 -29.71
CA SER A 515 15.46 -21.92 -28.91
C SER A 515 15.65 -22.72 -27.61
N PRO A 516 16.89 -22.90 -27.12
CA PRO A 516 17.15 -23.44 -25.78
C PRO A 516 16.44 -22.69 -24.64
N MET A 517 15.97 -21.47 -24.90
CA MET A 517 15.17 -20.69 -23.95
C MET A 517 13.76 -21.26 -23.71
N ALA A 518 13.24 -22.08 -24.63
CA ALA A 518 11.92 -22.72 -24.53
C ALA A 518 11.71 -23.41 -23.18
N ILE A 519 12.74 -24.10 -22.70
CA ILE A 519 12.74 -24.83 -21.42
C ILE A 519 12.37 -23.93 -20.23
N PHE A 520 12.74 -22.66 -20.28
CA PHE A 520 12.54 -21.71 -19.18
C PHE A 520 11.28 -20.85 -19.33
N LEU A 521 10.82 -20.60 -20.56
CA LEU A 521 9.83 -19.57 -20.88
C LEU A 521 8.53 -20.10 -21.51
N ASP A 522 8.54 -21.30 -22.10
CA ASP A 522 7.33 -21.88 -22.69
C ASP A 522 6.32 -22.34 -21.64
N GLU A 523 5.10 -22.56 -22.12
CA GLU A 523 4.01 -23.09 -21.31
C GLU A 523 4.25 -24.55 -20.96
N VAL A 524 4.15 -24.86 -19.67
CA VAL A 524 4.25 -26.23 -19.16
C VAL A 524 2.87 -26.86 -19.17
N ALA A 525 2.77 -28.11 -19.62
CA ALA A 525 1.51 -28.87 -19.59
C ALA A 525 0.95 -28.94 -18.16
N THR A 526 -0.37 -28.82 -18.01
CA THR A 526 -1.02 -28.74 -16.69
C THR A 526 -0.74 -29.97 -15.82
N ASP A 527 -0.71 -31.16 -16.42
CA ASP A 527 -0.41 -32.41 -15.72
C ASP A 527 1.03 -32.39 -15.17
N ASP A 528 2.01 -32.03 -16.01
CA ASP A 528 3.42 -31.88 -15.62
C ASP A 528 3.59 -30.80 -14.54
N TYR A 529 2.84 -29.70 -14.63
CA TYR A 529 2.87 -28.62 -13.65
C TYR A 529 2.42 -29.12 -12.26
N SER A 530 1.29 -29.83 -12.21
CA SER A 530 0.72 -30.35 -10.96
C SER A 530 1.61 -31.41 -10.30
N ALA A 531 2.11 -32.39 -11.06
CA ALA A 531 2.98 -33.44 -10.54
C ALA A 531 4.32 -32.88 -10.01
N ASN A 532 4.90 -31.91 -10.73
CA ASN A 532 6.13 -31.27 -10.29
C ASN A 532 5.93 -30.37 -9.06
N TRP A 533 4.74 -29.77 -8.90
CA TRP A 533 4.37 -29.04 -7.69
C TRP A 533 4.39 -29.94 -6.46
N GLU A 534 3.73 -31.10 -6.52
CA GLU A 534 3.73 -32.08 -5.41
C GLU A 534 5.16 -32.55 -5.08
N ARG A 535 5.97 -32.80 -6.11
CA ARG A 535 7.39 -33.15 -5.93
C ARG A 535 8.15 -32.04 -5.21
N ALA A 536 7.94 -30.78 -5.58
CA ALA A 536 8.56 -29.62 -4.94
C ALA A 536 8.14 -29.47 -3.47
N GLU A 537 6.92 -29.87 -3.11
CA GLU A 537 6.46 -29.85 -1.72
C GLU A 537 7.07 -30.94 -0.85
N SER A 538 7.31 -32.12 -1.43
CA SER A 538 7.95 -33.26 -0.76
C SER A 538 9.49 -33.18 -0.70
N GLY A 539 10.11 -32.32 -1.50
CA GLY A 539 11.56 -32.21 -1.65
C GLY A 539 12.25 -31.50 -0.47
N THR A 540 13.53 -31.84 -0.26
CA THR A 540 14.37 -31.24 0.79
C THR A 540 15.10 -29.97 0.34
N SER A 541 15.65 -29.95 -0.88
CA SER A 541 16.35 -28.82 -1.48
C SER A 541 15.90 -28.63 -2.92
N MET A 542 15.28 -27.49 -3.21
CA MET A 542 14.83 -27.18 -4.58
C MET A 542 16.00 -26.87 -5.52
N LEU A 543 17.07 -26.28 -4.99
CA LEU A 543 18.23 -25.89 -5.78
C LEU A 543 19.01 -27.10 -6.31
N GLU A 544 19.21 -28.10 -5.46
CA GLU A 544 19.87 -29.36 -5.84
C GLU A 544 19.03 -30.14 -6.87
N GLU A 545 17.71 -30.15 -6.68
CA GLU A 545 16.80 -30.78 -7.64
C GLU A 545 16.84 -30.05 -8.99
N LEU A 546 16.78 -28.72 -9.02
CA LEU A 546 16.90 -27.94 -10.24
C LEU A 546 18.22 -28.22 -10.97
N ASP A 547 19.36 -28.16 -10.29
CA ASP A 547 20.68 -28.45 -10.87
C ASP A 547 20.72 -29.86 -11.49
N THR A 548 20.14 -30.83 -10.80
CA THR A 548 19.99 -32.21 -11.31
C THR A 548 19.13 -32.25 -12.57
N GLN A 549 17.99 -31.57 -12.60
CA GLN A 549 17.11 -31.56 -13.77
C GLN A 549 17.73 -30.83 -14.97
N LEU A 550 18.50 -29.75 -14.74
CA LEU A 550 19.24 -29.06 -15.80
C LEU A 550 20.32 -29.96 -16.42
N LYS A 551 21.09 -30.68 -15.61
CA LYS A 551 22.10 -31.65 -16.10
C LYS A 551 21.46 -32.77 -16.92
N ARG A 552 20.37 -33.35 -16.43
CA ARG A 552 19.62 -34.38 -17.17
C ARG A 552 19.12 -33.87 -18.51
N GLN A 553 18.64 -32.62 -18.55
CA GLN A 553 18.22 -31.98 -19.78
C GLN A 553 19.39 -31.79 -20.75
N GLU A 554 20.54 -31.31 -20.27
CA GLU A 554 21.76 -31.14 -21.09
C GLU A 554 22.27 -32.47 -21.65
N GLU A 555 22.09 -33.57 -20.90
CA GLU A 555 22.42 -34.94 -21.32
C GLU A 555 21.35 -35.58 -22.25
N GLY A 556 20.25 -34.88 -22.54
CA GLY A 556 19.14 -35.39 -23.38
C GLY A 556 18.28 -36.46 -22.69
N GLN A 557 18.32 -36.55 -21.37
CA GLN A 557 17.50 -37.47 -20.57
C GLN A 557 16.14 -36.85 -20.24
N ALA A 558 15.18 -37.71 -19.86
CA ALA A 558 13.90 -37.24 -19.33
C ALA A 558 14.12 -36.42 -18.05
N TYR A 559 13.52 -35.24 -17.98
CA TYR A 559 13.65 -34.31 -16.86
C TYR A 559 12.28 -33.71 -16.50
N LEU A 560 12.19 -33.13 -15.31
CA LEU A 560 10.97 -32.48 -14.82
C LEU A 560 10.84 -31.07 -15.44
N LYS A 561 9.96 -30.93 -16.43
CA LYS A 561 9.83 -29.72 -17.26
C LYS A 561 9.46 -28.45 -16.50
N ALA A 562 8.75 -28.55 -15.38
CA ALA A 562 8.33 -27.36 -14.63
C ALA A 562 9.45 -26.75 -13.78
N PHE A 563 10.44 -27.54 -13.34
CA PHE A 563 11.48 -27.06 -12.42
C PHE A 563 12.34 -25.92 -13.01
N PRO A 564 12.80 -26.01 -14.27
CA PRO A 564 13.50 -24.90 -14.91
C PRO A 564 12.60 -23.71 -15.28
N ASN A 565 11.28 -23.88 -15.29
CA ASN A 565 10.37 -22.86 -15.81
C ASN A 565 10.27 -21.66 -14.86
N VAL A 566 10.47 -20.45 -15.40
CA VAL A 566 10.45 -19.21 -14.61
C VAL A 566 9.06 -18.95 -14.03
N GLY A 567 8.00 -19.21 -14.81
CA GLY A 567 6.62 -19.04 -14.35
C GLY A 567 6.30 -19.91 -13.13
N PHE A 568 6.63 -21.20 -13.21
CA PHE A 568 6.49 -22.15 -12.11
C PHE A 568 7.24 -21.70 -10.85
N LEU A 569 8.52 -21.34 -10.98
CA LEU A 569 9.35 -20.92 -9.84
C LEU A 569 8.83 -19.63 -9.18
N VAL A 570 8.35 -18.65 -9.97
CA VAL A 570 7.77 -17.41 -9.46
C VAL A 570 6.45 -17.66 -8.73
N ASP A 571 5.59 -18.52 -9.28
CA ASP A 571 4.31 -18.90 -8.65
C ASP A 571 4.57 -19.65 -7.34
N TYR A 572 5.53 -20.57 -7.34
CA TYR A 572 5.92 -21.33 -6.16
C TYR A 572 6.52 -20.43 -5.06
N LEU A 573 7.41 -19.50 -5.43
CA LEU A 573 7.93 -18.49 -4.49
C LEU A 573 6.78 -17.67 -3.88
N THR A 574 5.85 -17.21 -4.71
CA THR A 574 4.72 -16.38 -4.27
C THR A 574 3.81 -17.12 -3.31
N VAL A 575 3.46 -18.39 -3.59
CA VAL A 575 2.66 -19.21 -2.68
C VAL A 575 3.39 -19.44 -1.36
N ARG A 576 4.68 -19.79 -1.40
CA ARG A 576 5.47 -20.04 -0.18
C ARG A 576 5.59 -18.80 0.70
N VAL A 577 5.90 -17.65 0.11
CA VAL A 577 6.04 -16.40 0.86
C VAL A 577 4.68 -15.89 1.35
N ASN A 578 3.60 -16.05 0.57
CA ASN A 578 2.24 -15.75 1.04
C ASN A 578 1.82 -16.65 2.21
N GLY A 579 2.26 -17.91 2.24
CA GLY A 579 2.10 -18.80 3.40
C GLY A 579 2.76 -18.21 4.65
N VAL A 580 3.99 -17.71 4.53
CA VAL A 580 4.68 -17.02 5.64
C VAL A 580 3.91 -15.78 6.10
N PHE A 581 3.40 -14.95 5.17
CA PHE A 581 2.57 -13.80 5.56
C PHE A 581 1.31 -14.20 6.30
N LYS A 582 0.66 -15.29 5.86
CA LYS A 582 -0.53 -15.83 6.50
C LYS A 582 -0.23 -16.32 7.92
N ASP A 583 0.87 -17.05 8.11
CA ASP A 583 1.24 -17.57 9.43
C ASP A 583 1.55 -16.45 10.43
N ILE A 584 2.24 -15.39 9.98
CA ILE A 584 2.50 -14.17 10.77
C ILE A 584 1.19 -13.48 11.15
N ALA A 585 0.30 -13.29 10.16
CA ALA A 585 -1.01 -12.70 10.38
C ALA A 585 -1.84 -13.55 11.37
N GLU A 586 -1.81 -14.87 11.26
CA GLU A 586 -2.49 -15.78 12.18
C GLU A 586 -1.93 -15.70 13.61
N ALA A 587 -0.61 -15.64 13.78
CA ALA A 587 0.01 -15.48 15.10
C ALA A 587 -0.42 -14.18 15.77
N GLN A 588 -0.38 -13.06 15.04
CA GLN A 588 -0.83 -11.76 15.53
C GLN A 588 -2.34 -11.75 15.77
N LYS A 589 -3.13 -12.36 14.88
CA LYS A 589 -4.59 -12.50 15.02
C LYS A 589 -4.99 -13.24 16.30
N ARG A 590 -4.26 -14.31 16.67
CA ARG A 590 -4.50 -15.06 17.92
C ARG A 590 -4.21 -14.23 19.17
N SER A 591 -3.38 -13.20 19.07
CA SER A 591 -3.05 -12.31 20.18
C SER A 591 -4.09 -11.19 20.40
N VAL A 592 -4.90 -10.85 19.39
CA VAL A 592 -5.97 -9.85 19.51
C VAL A 592 -7.06 -10.36 20.43
N ARG A 593 -7.46 -9.53 21.40
CA ARG A 593 -8.53 -9.85 22.35
C ARG A 593 -9.59 -8.76 22.37
N PHE A 594 -10.81 -9.12 22.73
CA PHE A 594 -11.89 -8.18 22.98
C PHE A 594 -12.23 -8.20 24.48
N GLY A 595 -12.17 -7.02 25.10
CA GLY A 595 -12.47 -6.82 26.52
C GLY A 595 -13.96 -6.89 26.85
N GLN A 596 -14.27 -6.59 28.11
CA GLN A 596 -15.65 -6.52 28.57
C GLN A 596 -16.39 -5.34 27.91
N PRO A 597 -17.56 -5.57 27.28
CA PRO A 597 -18.33 -4.50 26.65
C PRO A 597 -19.09 -3.67 27.69
N THR A 598 -19.18 -2.37 27.47
CA THR A 598 -20.08 -1.46 28.19
C THR A 598 -21.22 -1.04 27.27
N LYS A 599 -22.47 -1.38 27.63
CA LYS A 599 -23.65 -0.86 26.95
C LYS A 599 -23.92 0.57 27.40
N ILE A 600 -24.02 1.50 26.45
CA ILE A 600 -24.39 2.89 26.67
C ILE A 600 -25.75 3.10 26.01
N GLY A 601 -26.80 3.14 26.81
CA GLY A 601 -28.19 3.34 26.38
C GLY A 601 -28.70 4.74 26.70
N LEU A 602 -29.46 5.31 25.76
CA LEU A 602 -30.25 6.53 25.90
C LEU A 602 -31.76 6.20 25.95
N GLY A 603 -32.58 7.15 26.40
CA GLY A 603 -34.03 6.98 26.47
C GLY A 603 -34.72 7.09 25.11
N GLN A 604 -34.09 7.80 24.17
CA GLN A 604 -34.53 7.94 22.78
C GLN A 604 -33.43 7.48 21.80
N LYS A 605 -33.72 7.54 20.50
CA LYS A 605 -32.73 7.22 19.46
C LYS A 605 -31.55 8.17 19.54
N ILE A 606 -30.35 7.63 19.39
CA ILE A 606 -29.11 8.40 19.40
C ILE A 606 -29.03 9.19 18.08
N ALA A 607 -29.01 10.52 18.18
CA ALA A 607 -28.98 11.42 17.02
C ALA A 607 -27.56 11.71 16.53
N LYS A 608 -26.64 12.00 17.47
CA LYS A 608 -25.22 12.28 17.18
C LYS A 608 -24.33 11.54 18.16
N ILE A 609 -23.16 11.16 17.69
CA ILE A 609 -22.13 10.46 18.46
C ILE A 609 -20.75 10.93 18.05
N ASP A 610 -19.88 11.11 19.04
CA ASP A 610 -18.44 11.22 18.82
C ASP A 610 -17.69 10.65 20.03
N SER A 611 -16.43 10.25 19.83
CA SER A 611 -15.61 9.70 20.90
C SER A 611 -14.13 9.99 20.71
N THR A 612 -13.42 10.16 21.83
CA THR A 612 -11.97 10.32 21.89
C THR A 612 -11.40 9.52 23.05
N MET A 613 -10.11 9.24 23.02
CA MET A 613 -9.41 8.47 24.06
C MET A 613 -8.16 9.23 24.52
N CYS A 614 -7.89 9.19 25.82
CA CYS A 614 -6.62 9.61 26.40
C CYS A 614 -5.98 8.50 27.24
N SER A 615 -4.70 8.73 27.53
CA SER A 615 -3.95 7.94 28.49
C SER A 615 -4.13 8.47 29.90
N GLU A 616 -4.13 7.56 30.87
CA GLU A 616 -4.04 7.85 32.30
C GLU A 616 -2.88 7.00 32.85
N ARG A 617 -1.85 7.63 33.42
CA ARG A 617 -0.67 6.90 33.93
C ARG A 617 -0.83 6.61 35.41
N GLN A 618 -0.73 5.34 35.78
CA GLN A 618 -0.75 4.89 37.17
C GLN A 618 0.35 3.83 37.37
N ASP A 619 1.27 4.07 38.30
CA ASP A 619 2.26 3.11 38.78
C ASP A 619 2.96 2.26 37.68
N ASP A 620 3.50 2.93 36.66
CA ASP A 620 4.18 2.40 35.45
C ASP A 620 3.28 1.76 34.36
N GLU A 621 1.98 1.59 34.58
CA GLU A 621 1.02 1.18 33.56
C GLU A 621 0.29 2.39 32.94
N VAL A 622 -0.14 2.24 31.68
CA VAL A 622 -0.89 3.28 30.94
C VAL A 622 -2.30 2.78 30.71
N ASP A 623 -3.22 3.28 31.54
CA ASP A 623 -4.65 3.02 31.43
C ASP A 623 -5.29 3.87 30.33
N GLY A 624 -6.44 3.40 29.84
CA GLY A 624 -7.22 4.08 28.81
C GLY A 624 -8.42 4.79 29.40
N LEU A 625 -8.60 6.07 29.07
CA LEU A 625 -9.79 6.83 29.42
C LEU A 625 -10.51 7.27 28.13
N THR A 626 -11.68 6.71 27.86
CA THR A 626 -12.48 7.05 26.67
C THR A 626 -13.61 8.00 27.05
N PHE A 627 -13.72 9.11 26.32
CA PHE A 627 -14.88 10.00 26.35
C PHE A 627 -15.78 9.71 25.16
N THR A 628 -17.09 9.57 25.39
CA THR A 628 -18.11 9.39 24.35
C THR A 628 -19.21 10.41 24.56
N ALA A 629 -19.45 11.27 23.58
CA ALA A 629 -20.49 12.27 23.62
C ALA A 629 -21.69 11.83 22.77
N LEU A 630 -22.90 11.89 23.32
CA LEU A 630 -24.14 11.48 22.66
C LEU A 630 -25.22 12.55 22.76
N THR A 631 -26.10 12.62 21.75
CA THR A 631 -27.34 13.42 21.79
C THR A 631 -28.55 12.55 21.46
N GLU A 632 -29.74 12.95 21.92
CA GLU A 632 -31.01 12.24 21.67
C GLU A 632 -31.85 12.93 20.58
N GLU A 633 -32.52 12.13 19.74
CA GLU A 633 -33.54 12.65 18.83
C GLU A 633 -34.69 13.29 19.62
N GLY A 634 -35.06 14.52 19.25
CA GLY A 634 -36.12 15.29 19.90
C GLY A 634 -35.68 16.10 21.12
N ARG A 635 -34.47 15.88 21.67
CA ARG A 635 -33.88 16.71 22.73
C ARG A 635 -32.75 17.57 22.20
N ASP A 636 -33.13 18.59 21.47
CA ASP A 636 -32.23 19.44 20.68
C ASP A 636 -31.20 20.25 21.48
N GLN A 637 -31.33 20.32 22.80
CA GLN A 637 -30.48 21.10 23.70
C GLN A 637 -29.60 20.25 24.62
N GLU A 638 -29.91 18.97 24.77
CA GLU A 638 -29.27 18.09 25.75
C GLU A 638 -28.22 17.21 25.08
N PHE A 639 -27.13 16.96 25.79
CA PHE A 639 -26.10 16.03 25.41
C PHE A 639 -25.51 15.35 26.64
N PHE A 640 -25.01 14.15 26.45
CA PHE A 640 -24.44 13.31 27.50
C PHE A 640 -22.98 13.04 27.20
N ILE A 641 -22.13 13.11 28.22
CA ILE A 641 -20.72 12.73 28.13
C ILE A 641 -20.50 11.52 29.02
N PHE A 642 -20.18 10.39 28.41
CA PHE A 642 -19.78 9.17 29.08
C PHE A 642 -18.26 9.14 29.16
N ARG A 643 -17.74 8.90 30.35
CA ARG A 643 -16.31 8.74 30.63
C ARG A 643 -16.10 7.31 31.10
N THR A 644 -15.44 6.51 30.26
CA THR A 644 -15.17 5.09 30.50
C THR A 644 -13.68 4.88 30.75
N SER A 645 -13.33 4.54 31.98
CA SER A 645 -11.97 4.14 32.38
C SER A 645 -11.80 2.64 32.12
N ILE A 646 -10.70 2.29 31.47
CA ILE A 646 -10.32 0.94 31.07
C ILE A 646 -8.94 0.69 31.66
N ARG A 647 -8.86 -0.21 32.63
CA ARG A 647 -7.59 -0.60 33.23
C ARG A 647 -6.86 -1.61 32.34
N ILE A 648 -5.59 -1.37 32.05
CA ILE A 648 -4.80 -2.13 31.07
C ILE A 648 -3.56 -2.72 31.73
N ILE A 649 -3.50 -4.05 31.80
CA ILE A 649 -2.40 -4.80 32.40
C ILE A 649 -1.70 -5.58 31.29
N ASN A 650 -0.41 -5.32 31.06
CA ASN A 650 0.38 -5.93 29.97
C ASN A 650 -0.30 -5.85 28.59
N GLY A 651 -0.98 -4.73 28.31
CA GLY A 651 -1.69 -4.50 27.05
C GLY A 651 -3.01 -5.25 26.91
N ILE A 652 -3.57 -5.77 28.01
CA ILE A 652 -4.88 -6.43 28.04
C ILE A 652 -5.82 -5.66 28.96
N SER A 653 -7.02 -5.36 28.47
CA SER A 653 -8.06 -4.71 29.25
C SER A 653 -8.60 -5.63 30.35
N SER A 654 -8.81 -5.07 31.55
CA SER A 654 -9.23 -5.79 32.74
C SER A 654 -10.58 -5.28 33.26
N SER A 655 -10.57 -4.29 34.14
CA SER A 655 -11.78 -3.65 34.67
C SER A 655 -12.20 -2.44 33.84
N VAL A 656 -13.50 -2.32 33.58
CA VAL A 656 -14.10 -1.17 32.89
C VAL A 656 -15.09 -0.49 33.84
N ALA A 657 -14.97 0.83 34.00
CA ALA A 657 -15.86 1.63 34.82
C ALA A 657 -16.32 2.88 34.05
N THR A 658 -17.63 3.13 34.04
CA THR A 658 -18.22 4.25 33.29
C THR A 658 -18.93 5.22 34.22
N THR A 659 -18.66 6.50 34.01
CA THR A 659 -19.37 7.62 34.62
C THR A 659 -20.03 8.46 33.54
N VAL A 660 -21.09 9.19 33.87
CA VAL A 660 -21.85 10.02 32.92
C VAL A 660 -22.10 11.41 33.48
N ALA A 661 -22.06 12.42 32.61
CA ALA A 661 -22.54 13.77 32.87
C ALA A 661 -23.62 14.13 31.84
N ALA A 662 -24.71 14.75 32.28
CA ALA A 662 -25.77 15.27 31.42
C ALA A 662 -25.73 16.80 31.42
N LEU A 663 -25.61 17.38 30.22
CA LEU A 663 -25.39 18.81 30.02
C LEU A 663 -26.39 19.34 29.01
N SER A 664 -26.77 20.62 29.14
CA SER A 664 -27.54 21.32 28.12
C SER A 664 -26.90 22.62 27.70
N VAL A 665 -27.06 22.97 26.42
CA VAL A 665 -26.73 24.31 25.94
C VAL A 665 -27.77 25.32 26.43
N ASP A 666 -27.34 26.52 26.79
CA ASP A 666 -28.25 27.53 27.36
C ASP A 666 -29.27 28.05 26.33
N ASN A 667 -28.88 28.16 25.06
CA ASN A 667 -29.71 28.69 23.99
C ASN A 667 -29.29 28.15 22.61
N GLY A 668 -30.26 27.61 21.86
CA GLY A 668 -30.10 27.12 20.49
C GLY A 668 -30.39 25.62 20.36
N LYS A 669 -30.09 25.05 19.18
CA LYS A 669 -30.18 23.62 18.87
C LYS A 669 -28.80 23.09 18.53
N ILE A 670 -28.40 21.99 19.15
CA ILE A 670 -27.14 21.30 18.85
C ILE A 670 -27.26 20.67 17.45
N ALA A 671 -26.43 21.15 16.52
CA ALA A 671 -26.34 20.62 15.17
C ALA A 671 -25.30 19.49 15.09
N GLU A 672 -24.16 19.65 15.77
CA GLU A 672 -23.09 18.64 15.78
C GLU A 672 -22.22 18.73 17.05
N VAL A 673 -21.59 17.60 17.37
CA VAL A 673 -20.72 17.40 18.53
C VAL A 673 -19.46 16.72 18.04
N LYS A 674 -18.28 17.30 18.31
CA LYS A 674 -16.97 16.73 17.95
C LYS A 674 -15.93 16.97 19.01
N PHE A 675 -15.14 15.95 19.33
CA PHE A 675 -13.95 16.12 20.17
C PHE A 675 -12.81 16.72 19.35
N MET A 676 -12.20 17.78 19.88
CA MET A 676 -10.93 18.30 19.34
C MET A 676 -9.75 17.51 19.88
N ASP A 677 -9.82 17.17 21.16
CA ASP A 677 -8.88 16.36 21.91
C ASP A 677 -9.59 15.77 23.13
N SER A 678 -8.84 15.15 24.05
CA SER A 678 -9.37 14.56 25.28
C SER A 678 -9.80 15.57 26.35
N THR A 679 -9.54 16.85 26.15
CA THR A 679 -9.83 17.94 27.09
C THR A 679 -10.98 18.83 26.64
N THR A 680 -11.19 18.92 25.33
CA THR A 680 -12.11 19.88 24.71
C THR A 680 -13.09 19.20 23.76
N LEU A 681 -14.38 19.36 24.06
CA LEU A 681 -15.50 19.01 23.19
C LEU A 681 -16.03 20.27 22.51
N VAL A 682 -16.19 20.23 21.19
CA VAL A 682 -16.69 21.34 20.38
C VAL A 682 -18.14 21.06 19.98
N LEU A 683 -19.03 22.00 20.24
CA LEU A 683 -20.44 21.95 19.88
C LEU A 683 -20.74 23.00 18.82
N LEU A 684 -21.41 22.60 17.73
CA LEU A 684 -22.03 23.52 16.78
C LEU A 684 -23.48 23.73 17.18
N VAL A 685 -23.87 24.97 17.50
CA VAL A 685 -25.20 25.31 18.01
C VAL A 685 -25.87 26.33 17.09
N ASN A 686 -26.97 25.92 16.45
CA ASN A 686 -27.75 26.78 15.58
C ASN A 686 -28.81 27.54 16.39
N ARG A 687 -28.97 28.85 16.11
CA ARG A 687 -29.97 29.70 16.74
C ARG A 687 -30.95 30.21 15.68
N GLN A 688 -32.24 30.21 15.99
CA GLN A 688 -33.24 30.74 15.06
C GLN A 688 -33.00 32.24 14.84
N GLY A 689 -32.82 32.64 13.58
CA GLY A 689 -32.64 34.04 13.17
C GLY A 689 -31.30 34.70 13.54
N ASN A 690 -30.33 33.94 14.07
CA ASN A 690 -29.02 34.45 14.49
C ASN A 690 -27.89 33.57 13.91
N PRO A 691 -26.65 34.09 13.77
CA PRO A 691 -25.50 33.29 13.42
C PRO A 691 -25.31 32.11 14.39
N ALA A 692 -24.81 30.99 13.87
CA ALA A 692 -24.54 29.81 14.67
C ALA A 692 -23.31 30.01 15.57
N ASN A 693 -23.33 29.35 16.73
CA ASN A 693 -22.27 29.42 17.72
C ASN A 693 -21.43 28.15 17.70
N VAL A 694 -20.14 28.32 17.96
CA VAL A 694 -19.21 27.25 18.30
C VAL A 694 -18.90 27.36 19.78
N ILE A 695 -19.22 26.32 20.54
CA ILE A 695 -18.98 26.27 22.00
C ILE A 695 -17.91 25.22 22.28
N MET A 696 -16.83 25.62 22.95
CA MET A 696 -15.76 24.74 23.40
C MET A 696 -15.97 24.43 24.89
N VAL A 697 -16.27 23.17 25.17
CA VAL A 697 -16.59 22.64 26.50
C VAL A 697 -15.36 21.93 27.07
N PRO A 698 -14.78 22.41 28.19
CA PRO A 698 -13.66 21.75 28.86
C PRO A 698 -14.16 20.51 29.63
N ILE A 699 -14.14 19.34 28.98
CA ILE A 699 -14.78 18.12 29.48
C ILE A 699 -14.10 17.51 30.72
N GLN A 700 -12.86 17.90 31.01
CA GLN A 700 -12.13 17.49 32.20
C GLN A 700 -12.20 18.53 33.33
N SER A 701 -13.03 19.58 33.18
CA SER A 701 -13.20 20.59 34.23
C SER A 701 -13.77 19.96 35.50
N PRO A 702 -13.23 20.29 36.69
CA PRO A 702 -13.76 19.79 37.96
C PRO A 702 -15.20 20.27 38.25
N GLY A 703 -15.70 21.27 37.51
CA GLY A 703 -17.08 21.73 37.59
C GLY A 703 -18.10 20.77 36.97
N ILE A 704 -17.67 19.84 36.11
CA ILE A 704 -18.56 18.86 35.50
C ILE A 704 -18.76 17.69 36.45
N ASN A 705 -20.00 17.48 36.88
CA ASN A 705 -20.35 16.41 37.81
C ASN A 705 -20.56 15.08 37.07
N TYR A 706 -19.53 14.23 37.06
CA TYR A 706 -19.60 12.87 36.55
C TYR A 706 -20.11 11.91 37.64
N VAL A 707 -21.27 11.30 37.42
CA VAL A 707 -21.85 10.31 38.33
C VAL A 707 -21.65 8.89 37.79
N PRO A 708 -21.57 7.84 38.64
CA PRO A 708 -21.52 6.45 38.17
C PRO A 708 -22.68 6.14 37.23
N TYR A 709 -22.38 5.56 36.06
CA TYR A 709 -23.40 5.23 35.09
C TYR A 709 -24.19 3.98 35.52
N GLN A 710 -25.51 4.06 35.43
CA GLN A 710 -26.42 2.94 35.56
C GLN A 710 -27.35 2.92 34.35
N GLU A 711 -27.53 1.75 33.74
CA GLU A 711 -28.43 1.61 32.59
C GLU A 711 -29.84 2.09 32.95
N ASN A 712 -30.46 2.86 32.04
CA ASN A 712 -31.80 3.46 32.19
C ASN A 712 -31.95 4.52 33.30
N ASN A 713 -30.89 4.86 34.02
CA ASN A 713 -30.90 5.89 35.07
C ASN A 713 -29.90 7.00 34.74
N LEU A 714 -30.25 7.83 33.76
CA LEU A 714 -29.42 8.96 33.35
C LEU A 714 -29.61 10.16 34.28
N PRO A 715 -28.53 10.91 34.61
CA PRO A 715 -28.65 12.12 35.41
C PRO A 715 -29.47 13.19 34.68
N VAL A 716 -30.06 14.09 35.47
CA VAL A 716 -30.80 15.24 34.93
C VAL A 716 -29.82 16.22 34.28
N SER A 717 -30.16 16.67 33.08
CA SER A 717 -29.36 17.64 32.33
C SER A 717 -29.28 18.98 33.04
N THR A 718 -28.09 19.54 33.13
CA THR A 718 -27.85 20.88 33.70
C THR A 718 -27.24 21.83 32.67
N PRO A 719 -27.65 23.10 32.63
CA PRO A 719 -27.08 24.09 31.71
C PRO A 719 -25.57 24.28 31.92
N LEU A 720 -24.84 24.38 30.80
CA LEU A 720 -23.39 24.58 30.77
C LEU A 720 -22.94 25.77 31.62
N SER A 721 -23.66 26.90 31.52
CA SER A 721 -23.39 28.12 32.30
C SER A 721 -23.41 27.92 33.82
N LYS A 722 -24.14 26.91 34.32
CA LYS A 722 -24.25 26.62 35.75
C LYS A 722 -23.15 25.69 36.27
N GLN A 723 -22.70 24.73 35.46
CA GLN A 723 -21.65 23.78 35.86
C GLN A 723 -20.23 24.31 35.60
N ILE A 724 -20.04 25.08 34.53
CA ILE A 724 -18.70 25.52 34.10
C ILE A 724 -18.61 27.03 34.26
N GLN A 725 -17.97 27.46 35.34
CA GLN A 725 -17.78 28.89 35.65
C GLN A 725 -16.57 29.51 34.95
N THR A 726 -15.56 28.70 34.61
CA THR A 726 -14.30 29.13 33.98
C THR A 726 -13.92 28.20 32.84
N GLY A 727 -13.42 28.77 31.72
CA GLY A 727 -12.91 28.02 30.57
C GLY A 727 -13.94 27.60 29.52
N LEU A 728 -15.24 27.89 29.71
CA LEU A 728 -16.24 27.74 28.65
C LEU A 728 -16.06 28.87 27.61
N ILE A 729 -15.65 28.51 26.39
CA ILE A 729 -15.46 29.49 25.31
C ILE A 729 -16.66 29.38 24.36
N THR A 730 -17.36 30.49 24.15
CA THR A 730 -18.43 30.58 23.15
C THR A 730 -18.04 31.62 22.12
N THR A 731 -17.95 31.19 20.86
CA THR A 731 -17.62 32.07 19.75
C THR A 731 -18.74 32.04 18.72
N THR A 732 -19.22 33.21 18.34
CA THR A 732 -20.24 33.36 17.30
C THR A 732 -19.57 33.35 15.94
N LEU A 733 -20.12 32.61 14.98
CA LEU A 733 -19.62 32.66 13.60
C LEU A 733 -19.86 34.05 12.98
N PRO A 734 -18.96 34.54 12.11
CA PRO A 734 -19.17 35.79 11.40
C PRO A 734 -20.52 35.78 10.66
N GLU A 735 -21.26 36.88 10.73
CA GLU A 735 -22.56 36.98 10.06
C GLU A 735 -22.41 36.87 8.54
N ASP A 736 -22.91 35.77 8.00
CA ASP A 736 -23.12 35.58 6.58
C ASP A 736 -24.47 34.90 6.36
N GLN A 737 -25.44 35.68 5.87
CA GLN A 737 -26.81 35.21 5.65
C GLN A 737 -26.90 34.07 4.61
N SER A 738 -25.86 33.89 3.78
CA SER A 738 -25.81 32.84 2.75
C SER A 738 -25.25 31.50 3.27
N PHE A 739 -24.69 31.46 4.47
CA PHE A 739 -23.99 30.30 5.01
C PHE A 739 -24.61 29.80 6.32
N THR A 740 -25.37 28.70 6.23
CA THR A 740 -25.87 27.98 7.40
C THR A 740 -25.07 26.70 7.59
N PRO A 741 -24.26 26.55 8.66
CA PRO A 741 -23.49 25.34 8.88
C PRO A 741 -24.40 24.18 9.30
N ILE A 742 -24.23 23.03 8.64
CA ILE A 742 -24.97 21.79 8.93
C ILE A 742 -24.07 20.65 9.39
N ARG A 743 -22.76 20.75 9.10
CA ARG A 743 -21.77 19.78 9.51
C ARG A 743 -20.47 20.44 9.97
N MET A 744 -19.79 19.84 10.93
CA MET A 744 -18.55 20.27 11.54
C MET A 744 -17.54 19.13 11.59
N ASP A 745 -16.30 19.45 11.23
CA ASP A 745 -15.12 18.65 11.49
C ASP A 745 -14.13 19.51 12.30
N VAL A 746 -13.32 18.91 13.15
CA VAL A 746 -12.39 19.62 14.03
C VAL A 746 -11.03 18.99 13.94
N GLN A 747 -10.00 19.82 13.81
CA GLN A 747 -8.61 19.40 13.71
C GLN A 747 -7.78 20.12 14.76
N ASN A 748 -6.91 19.39 15.47
CA ASN A 748 -6.03 19.96 16.47
C ASN A 748 -4.80 20.64 15.81
N VAL A 749 -4.05 21.43 16.58
CA VAL A 749 -2.78 22.02 16.17
C VAL A 749 -1.82 20.91 15.75
N THR A 750 -1.08 21.14 14.66
CA THR A 750 -0.05 20.22 14.19
C THR A 750 1.10 20.98 13.55
N ASN A 751 2.30 20.47 13.79
CA ASN A 751 3.54 20.98 13.21
C ASN A 751 4.18 19.95 12.25
N ALA A 752 3.49 18.85 11.94
CA ALA A 752 4.04 17.72 11.19
C ALA A 752 4.46 18.09 9.76
N ARG A 753 3.75 19.01 9.10
CA ARG A 753 4.00 19.47 7.73
C ARG A 753 3.93 21.01 7.65
N GLY A 754 4.55 21.67 8.63
CA GLY A 754 4.44 23.11 8.87
C GLY A 754 3.46 23.43 10.00
N GLU A 755 3.49 24.68 10.49
CA GLU A 755 2.60 25.12 11.57
C GLU A 755 1.17 25.31 11.03
N VAL A 756 0.28 24.40 11.38
CA VAL A 756 -1.15 24.49 11.09
C VAL A 756 -1.89 24.64 12.41
N PRO A 757 -2.69 25.71 12.60
CA PRO A 757 -3.41 25.94 13.84
C PRO A 757 -4.54 24.92 14.03
N ALA A 758 -5.13 24.89 15.21
CA ALA A 758 -6.38 24.16 15.42
C ALA A 758 -7.48 24.80 14.56
N ARG A 759 -8.29 23.95 13.92
CA ARG A 759 -9.26 24.36 12.91
C ARG A 759 -10.64 23.80 13.21
N VAL A 760 -11.66 24.63 13.01
CA VAL A 760 -13.06 24.23 12.94
C VAL A 760 -13.49 24.36 11.49
N CYS A 761 -13.85 23.24 10.89
CA CYS A 761 -14.20 23.16 9.48
C CYS A 761 -15.71 22.92 9.34
N LEU A 762 -16.41 23.77 8.59
CA LEU A 762 -17.86 23.79 8.52
C LEU A 762 -18.36 23.62 7.09
N LEU A 763 -19.32 22.70 6.90
CA LEU A 763 -20.04 22.52 5.64
C LEU A 763 -21.37 23.27 5.69
N GLY A 764 -21.63 24.09 4.67
CA GLY A 764 -22.89 24.82 4.52
C GLY A 764 -24.07 23.93 4.13
N ALA A 765 -25.29 24.38 4.41
CA ALA A 765 -26.55 23.68 4.10
C ALA A 765 -26.74 23.35 2.61
N ASN A 766 -26.13 24.16 1.73
CA ASN A 766 -26.09 23.92 0.29
C ASN A 766 -25.22 22.70 -0.10
N ARG A 767 -24.41 22.16 0.83
CA ARG A 767 -23.42 21.10 0.61
C ARG A 767 -22.47 21.39 -0.57
N SER A 768 -22.15 22.66 -0.82
CA SER A 768 -21.20 23.07 -1.87
C SER A 768 -20.12 24.04 -1.38
N VAL A 769 -20.29 24.62 -0.18
CA VAL A 769 -19.33 25.54 0.41
C VAL A 769 -18.79 24.95 1.71
N TYR A 770 -17.47 24.87 1.81
CA TYR A 770 -16.73 24.41 2.99
C TYR A 770 -15.81 25.51 3.49
N ARG A 771 -16.03 25.94 4.73
CA ARG A 771 -15.29 27.04 5.37
C ARG A 771 -14.46 26.53 6.52
N VAL A 772 -13.23 27.00 6.62
CA VAL A 772 -12.29 26.63 7.67
C VAL A 772 -11.99 27.88 8.50
N PHE A 773 -12.11 27.74 9.82
CA PHE A 773 -11.80 28.78 10.79
C PHE A 773 -10.68 28.31 11.71
N SER A 774 -9.70 29.17 11.97
CA SER A 774 -8.62 28.90 12.92
C SER A 774 -8.99 29.37 14.32
N LEU A 775 -8.64 28.56 15.31
CA LEU A 775 -8.73 28.85 16.73
C LEU A 775 -7.41 29.52 17.16
N ALA A 776 -7.37 30.87 17.22
CA ALA A 776 -6.16 31.59 17.60
C ALA A 776 -5.95 31.58 19.12
N SER A 777 -4.80 31.10 19.60
CA SER A 777 -4.31 31.39 20.97
C SER A 777 -3.75 32.82 21.00
N GLY A 778 -4.12 33.62 21.99
CA GLY A 778 -3.66 35.00 22.17
C GLY A 778 -2.18 35.15 22.50
N HIS A 779 -1.29 34.79 21.57
CA HIS A 779 0.08 35.29 21.58
C HIS A 779 0.29 36.10 20.30
N ASP A 780 0.39 37.41 20.49
CA ASP A 780 0.70 38.40 19.46
C ASP A 780 1.98 38.02 18.73
N ASP A 781 1.88 37.91 17.41
CA ASP A 781 3.02 38.05 16.51
C ASP A 781 2.78 39.32 15.67
N LYS A 782 2.84 40.46 16.36
CA LYS A 782 2.85 41.79 15.71
C LYS A 782 4.25 42.28 15.36
N ASP A 783 5.32 41.54 15.67
CA ASP A 783 6.71 41.96 15.41
C ASP A 783 7.64 40.82 14.95
N ALA A 784 7.18 39.93 14.07
CA ALA A 784 8.07 39.04 13.32
C ALA A 784 8.21 39.53 11.86
N PRO A 785 9.43 39.83 11.36
CA PRO A 785 9.60 40.25 9.97
C PRO A 785 9.20 39.08 9.06
N ARG A 786 8.30 39.34 8.11
CA ARG A 786 7.94 38.41 7.02
C ARG A 786 9.23 37.90 6.36
N LYS A 787 9.68 36.70 6.72
CA LYS A 787 10.68 35.99 5.94
C LYS A 787 9.98 35.48 4.67
N PRO A 788 10.54 35.74 3.47
CA PRO A 788 9.97 35.23 2.24
C PRO A 788 9.96 33.70 2.27
N SER A 789 8.87 33.13 1.76
CA SER A 789 8.65 31.70 1.62
C SER A 789 9.81 31.02 0.89
N THR A 790 10.54 30.15 1.58
CA THR A 790 11.45 29.17 0.96
C THR A 790 10.61 28.02 0.41
N ALA A 791 9.89 28.28 -0.69
CA ALA A 791 9.22 27.26 -1.51
C ALA A 791 9.70 27.33 -2.98
N THR A 792 10.84 27.97 -3.22
CA THR A 792 11.46 28.16 -4.55
C THR A 792 12.97 27.94 -4.47
N ALA A 793 13.41 26.76 -4.00
CA ALA A 793 14.83 26.39 -4.01
C ALA A 793 15.09 24.91 -4.37
N ALA A 794 14.24 24.31 -5.21
CA ALA A 794 14.50 22.99 -5.80
C ALA A 794 14.27 22.93 -7.33
N ALA A 795 14.23 24.09 -8.00
CA ALA A 795 14.03 24.18 -9.46
C ALA A 795 15.15 24.94 -10.22
N ALA A 796 16.29 25.21 -9.59
CA ALA A 796 17.40 25.92 -10.22
C ALA A 796 18.76 25.30 -9.83
N ALA A 797 18.98 24.04 -10.23
CA ALA A 797 20.30 23.41 -10.23
C ALA A 797 20.35 22.25 -11.24
N ARG A 798 19.91 22.48 -12.49
CA ARG A 798 20.30 21.71 -13.68
C ARG A 798 20.26 22.64 -14.88
N GLY A 799 21.37 23.33 -15.05
CA GLY A 799 21.69 24.23 -16.15
C GLY A 799 23.20 24.34 -16.19
N ASP A 800 23.83 23.20 -16.48
CA ASP A 800 25.04 23.00 -17.30
C ASP A 800 25.27 21.49 -17.45
#